data_AF-A0A418CK88-F1
#
_entry.id   AF-A0A418CK88-F1
#
_cell.length_a   1.000
_cell.length_b   1.000
_cell.length_c   1.000
_cell.angle_alpha   90.00
_cell.angle_beta   90.00
_cell.angle_gamma   90.00
#
_symmetry.space_group_name_H-M   'P 1'
#
loop_
_entity.id
_entity.type
_entity.pdbx_description
1 polymer ?
#
loop_
_entity_poly.entity_id
_entity_poly.type
_entity_poly.pdbx_seq_one_letter_code
_entity_poly.pdbx_strand_id
1 'polypeptide(L)'
;WLSRSILVTRSLIATGVLATAPMITHSTHGTLAVTSAPRSPWASLVLANEATWLVYVFQEVLSPLVRGHQAAPIIAWIAVAILDIATPVTVDMTVSHECTIPDIIRRVECTIGTIRIGSFPRTATIVVILVAASLLVQPHRTRGRWNLLLPGTAAAYLTSTVDLDCATAAMCGVFVASHDFLFDIKLWLRKPQFTTGVPDTNDARPNAIGKLRSLQSTVIDKWLHRSNVLPSTISVTEIEPSNSQTPVNFAVKQGSQSSQVRRQRRLRACIFVAGIGYLGVTLGSNLVYVSVIQEALSNDFGWADFNTTGHYMFLANLFNDQLNLGTATTPDLAVASPKYGDFRQLYDGTSTTVMWYEGAVRRLLYDPERIVLTEVIVGLRSMDPCQLPWMFTQYCWLDFGEQWEMASSGMRQQRCTRQQANGAVYVEAALRNVNDWAAWQICWGASFDVAVREQLAISKPGQAWLATTTGLRGSVDAEVAYWSDNGISTFVLQWQNFKTTALSDAFVITTALGMQYTMSTSSAPGAMHLDAQTSLRMYWSWANDLLAVADNSSAIGGYSLLRGSANFAFANTTSQALLQMSQQLPSPLTAGLTLVTQAVGPFGVVDTIYVPCPPALLAYYGSLKHELAALLLTNTTAQAAYLALAPPLYIGDIVPGVLTTANVLVTGGNLMCDDDSFASQLTLNVYASFGTSYLCPTQIPEYLTPTVFEIALAMHAFNSSHTVTTPDLEAVVALDPFATAVSVPAYGAFYSFLDDNVESLPAWTVAQSAWVAVNAANISLVQFILANGTTRMLYQTPLFVPSQPYWTFYAWCLVYEWAAGIREVVSFQG
;
A
#
# COMPACT_ATOMS: atom_id res chain seq x y z
N TRP A 1 3.74 42.44 12.37
CA TRP A 1 4.50 42.03 13.58
C TRP A 1 4.64 40.51 13.66
N LEU A 2 3.62 39.72 13.30
CA LEU A 2 3.89 38.32 12.95
C LEU A 2 4.88 38.25 11.77
N SER A 3 5.80 37.29 11.83
CA SER A 3 6.66 36.98 10.68
C SER A 3 5.80 36.57 9.50
N ARG A 4 6.10 37.10 8.30
CA ARG A 4 5.45 36.69 7.05
C ARG A 4 5.52 35.17 6.86
N SER A 5 6.61 34.55 7.30
CA SER A 5 6.77 33.10 7.25
C SER A 5 5.68 32.35 8.01
N ILE A 6 5.30 32.82 9.21
CA ILE A 6 4.25 32.17 10.01
C ILE A 6 2.88 32.27 9.31
N LEU A 7 2.57 33.43 8.74
CA LEU A 7 1.30 33.64 8.01
C LEU A 7 1.24 32.79 6.73
N VAL A 8 2.36 32.67 6.01
CA VAL A 8 2.48 31.79 4.85
C VAL A 8 2.31 30.33 5.29
N THR A 9 2.98 29.88 6.35
CA THR A 9 2.85 28.52 6.87
C THR A 9 1.40 28.21 7.26
N ARG A 10 0.72 29.09 7.99
CA ARG A 10 -0.70 28.91 8.34
C ARG A 10 -1.58 28.78 7.10
N SER A 11 -1.37 29.66 6.13
CA SER A 11 -2.14 29.62 4.88
C SER A 11 -1.91 28.34 4.10
N LEU A 12 -0.66 27.86 4.00
CA LEU A 12 -0.31 26.66 3.26
C LEU A 12 -0.86 25.40 3.95
N ILE A 13 -0.78 25.34 5.29
CA ILE A 13 -1.40 24.25 6.07
C ILE A 13 -2.91 24.24 5.84
N ALA A 14 -3.59 25.38 5.99
CA ALA A 14 -5.04 25.46 5.76
C ALA A 14 -5.42 25.07 4.32
N THR A 15 -4.60 25.47 3.34
CA THR A 15 -4.79 25.09 1.93
C THR A 15 -4.61 23.58 1.71
N GLY A 16 -3.59 22.98 2.33
CA GLY A 16 -3.36 21.54 2.29
C GLY A 16 -4.54 20.77 2.89
N VAL A 17 -5.01 21.18 4.08
CA VAL A 17 -6.18 20.56 4.73
C VAL A 17 -7.43 20.71 3.87
N LEU A 18 -7.68 21.89 3.28
CA LEU A 18 -8.79 22.11 2.34
C LEU A 18 -8.73 21.21 1.10
N ALA A 19 -7.53 20.85 0.67
CA ALA A 19 -7.30 19.98 -0.49
C ALA A 19 -7.20 18.49 -0.14
N THR A 20 -7.32 18.11 1.14
CA THR A 20 -7.32 16.72 1.62
C THR A 20 -8.73 16.29 2.05
N ALA A 21 -9.19 15.13 1.61
CA ALA A 21 -10.50 14.61 1.99
C ALA A 21 -10.55 14.24 3.49
N PRO A 22 -11.59 14.67 4.22
CA PRO A 22 -11.89 14.12 5.55
C PRO A 22 -12.29 12.64 5.44
N MET A 23 -11.58 11.78 6.14
CA MET A 23 -11.86 10.35 6.20
C MET A 23 -12.24 9.99 7.62
N ILE A 24 -13.36 9.30 7.77
CA ILE A 24 -13.86 8.85 9.06
C ILE A 24 -13.93 7.33 9.00
N THR A 25 -13.32 6.68 9.98
CA THR A 25 -13.54 5.26 10.21
C THR A 25 -14.81 5.05 11.01
N HIS A 26 -15.64 4.15 10.51
CA HIS A 26 -16.73 3.60 11.28
C HIS A 26 -16.28 2.20 11.73
N SER A 27 -15.92 2.08 13.00
CA SER A 27 -15.93 0.79 13.68
C SER A 27 -17.33 0.61 14.23
N THR A 28 -18.16 -0.14 13.49
CA THR A 28 -19.46 -0.57 14.01
C THR A 28 -19.33 -2.01 14.44
N HIS A 29 -19.27 -2.22 15.75
CA HIS A 29 -19.44 -3.52 16.39
C HIS A 29 -18.37 -4.58 16.01
N GLY A 30 -17.13 -4.16 15.78
CA GLY A 30 -16.00 -5.07 15.54
C GLY A 30 -15.62 -5.26 14.08
N THR A 31 -16.41 -4.71 13.14
CA THR A 31 -16.02 -4.62 11.73
C THR A 31 -15.65 -3.18 11.39
N LEU A 32 -14.47 -2.99 10.81
CA LEU A 32 -13.98 -1.68 10.40
C LEU A 32 -14.34 -1.40 8.93
N ALA A 33 -14.89 -0.21 8.67
CA ALA A 33 -15.04 0.34 7.33
C ALA A 33 -14.59 1.80 7.29
N VAL A 34 -14.11 2.25 6.13
CA VAL A 34 -13.64 3.62 5.92
C VAL A 34 -14.63 4.35 5.05
N THR A 35 -15.13 5.50 5.50
CA THR A 35 -16.03 6.34 4.70
C THR A 35 -15.45 7.74 4.54
N SER A 36 -15.70 8.36 3.38
CA SER A 36 -15.44 9.79 3.21
C SER A 36 -16.74 10.55 3.45
N ALA A 37 -16.69 11.56 4.31
CA ALA A 37 -17.85 12.40 4.64
C ALA A 37 -17.47 13.86 4.47
N PRO A 38 -18.23 14.69 3.74
CA PRO A 38 -17.87 16.08 3.51
C PRO A 38 -17.69 16.83 4.83
N ARG A 39 -16.68 17.72 4.87
CA ARG A 39 -16.44 18.56 6.06
C ARG A 39 -17.69 19.38 6.34
N SER A 40 -17.91 19.67 7.62
CA SER A 40 -18.97 20.58 8.00
C SER A 40 -18.73 21.97 7.36
N PRO A 41 -19.79 22.68 6.92
CA PRO A 41 -19.64 24.00 6.33
C PRO A 41 -18.91 25.00 7.25
N TRP A 42 -19.03 24.82 8.57
CA TRP A 42 -18.33 25.64 9.54
C TRP A 42 -16.81 25.43 9.50
N ALA A 43 -16.33 24.19 9.38
CA ALA A 43 -14.91 23.89 9.32
C ALA A 43 -14.30 24.44 8.02
N SER A 44 -15.03 24.31 6.90
CA SER A 44 -14.66 24.90 5.61
C SER A 44 -14.49 26.42 5.69
N LEU A 45 -15.40 27.13 6.36
CA LEU A 45 -15.33 28.59 6.52
C LEU A 45 -14.12 29.03 7.35
N VAL A 46 -13.79 28.29 8.43
CA VAL A 46 -12.63 28.57 9.28
C VAL A 46 -11.33 28.34 8.50
N LEU A 47 -11.20 27.20 7.83
CA LEU A 47 -10.01 26.89 7.02
C LEU A 47 -9.85 27.86 5.84
N ALA A 48 -10.93 28.21 5.15
CA ALA A 48 -10.90 29.21 4.09
C ALA A 48 -10.43 30.57 4.60
N ASN A 49 -10.84 30.97 5.82
CA ASN A 49 -10.39 32.22 6.43
C ASN A 49 -8.88 32.20 6.69
N GLU A 50 -8.36 31.09 7.20
CA GLU A 50 -6.92 30.91 7.45
C GLU A 50 -6.11 30.84 6.14
N ALA A 51 -6.67 30.28 5.07
CA ALA A 51 -6.06 30.34 3.74
C ALA A 51 -5.94 31.78 3.20
N THR A 52 -6.77 32.73 3.66
CA THR A 52 -6.67 34.13 3.20
C THR A 52 -5.44 34.88 3.71
N TRP A 53 -4.70 34.35 4.69
CA TRP A 53 -3.43 34.94 5.13
C TRP A 53 -2.46 35.18 3.98
N LEU A 54 -2.48 34.34 2.94
CA LEU A 54 -1.67 34.52 1.75
C LEU A 54 -2.03 35.80 0.98
N VAL A 55 -3.32 36.16 0.89
CA VAL A 55 -3.78 37.41 0.26
C VAL A 55 -3.18 38.61 0.99
N TYR A 56 -3.21 38.61 2.32
CA TYR A 56 -2.66 39.68 3.14
C TYR A 56 -1.15 39.82 2.95
N VAL A 57 -0.42 38.70 2.91
CA VAL A 57 1.04 38.69 2.68
C VAL A 57 1.38 39.26 1.30
N PHE A 58 0.69 38.82 0.24
CA PHE A 58 0.92 39.34 -1.11
C PHE A 58 0.57 40.83 -1.23
N GLN A 59 -0.57 41.26 -0.67
CA GLN A 59 -0.94 42.68 -0.67
C GLN A 59 0.02 43.54 0.14
N GLU A 60 0.61 43.03 1.23
CA GLU A 60 1.66 43.73 1.97
C GLU A 60 2.94 43.86 1.12
N VAL A 61 3.33 42.81 0.40
CA VAL A 61 4.49 42.84 -0.52
C VAL A 61 4.25 43.80 -1.69
N LEU A 62 3.03 43.84 -2.22
CA LEU A 62 2.63 44.73 -3.32
C LEU A 62 2.32 46.17 -2.88
N SER A 63 2.16 46.40 -1.57
CA SER A 63 1.80 47.71 -1.00
C SER A 63 2.69 48.89 -1.41
N PRO A 64 4.01 48.72 -1.73
CA PRO A 64 4.84 49.81 -2.23
C PRO A 64 4.46 50.28 -3.65
N LEU A 65 3.82 49.42 -4.45
CA LEU A 65 3.52 49.67 -5.85
C LEU A 65 2.04 50.04 -6.06
N VAL A 66 1.16 49.40 -5.31
CA VAL A 66 -0.29 49.43 -5.52
C VAL A 66 -1.04 49.35 -4.19
N ARG A 67 -2.26 49.88 -4.13
CA ARG A 67 -3.11 49.72 -2.94
C ARG A 67 -4.02 48.51 -3.12
N GLY A 68 -3.99 47.55 -2.20
CA GLY A 68 -4.92 46.41 -2.23
C GLY A 68 -6.38 46.84 -2.14
N HIS A 69 -7.27 46.15 -2.85
CA HIS A 69 -8.71 46.38 -2.74
C HIS A 69 -9.23 45.77 -1.43
N GLN A 70 -10.00 46.52 -0.63
CA GLN A 70 -10.48 46.07 0.68
C GLN A 70 -11.38 44.81 0.61
N ALA A 71 -12.07 44.61 -0.51
CA ALA A 71 -12.91 43.43 -0.75
C ALA A 71 -12.12 42.15 -1.13
N ALA A 72 -10.84 42.25 -1.48
CA ALA A 72 -10.03 41.12 -1.96
C ALA A 72 -10.00 39.90 -1.02
N PRO A 73 -9.70 40.03 0.29
CA PRO A 73 -9.71 38.88 1.21
C PRO A 73 -11.11 38.29 1.39
N ILE A 74 -12.16 39.12 1.34
CA ILE A 74 -13.56 38.66 1.45
C ILE A 74 -13.96 37.84 0.22
N ILE A 75 -13.61 38.31 -0.98
CA ILE A 75 -13.87 37.60 -2.23
C ILE A 75 -13.11 36.27 -2.24
N ALA A 76 -11.84 36.28 -1.85
CA ALA A 76 -11.03 35.07 -1.75
C ALA A 76 -11.62 34.06 -0.75
N TRP A 77 -12.02 34.53 0.43
CA TRP A 77 -12.63 33.72 1.47
C TRP A 77 -13.92 33.04 0.98
N ILE A 78 -14.83 33.81 0.39
CA ILE A 78 -16.10 33.30 -0.14
C ILE A 78 -15.83 32.30 -1.28
N ALA A 79 -14.91 32.62 -2.20
CA ALA A 79 -14.58 31.75 -3.32
C ALA A 79 -14.01 30.40 -2.85
N VAL A 80 -13.04 30.41 -1.92
CA VAL A 80 -12.45 29.19 -1.35
C VAL A 80 -13.48 28.40 -0.54
N ALA A 81 -14.33 29.05 0.25
CA ALA A 81 -15.38 28.38 1.02
C ALA A 81 -16.45 27.74 0.11
N ILE A 82 -16.93 28.46 -0.92
CA ILE A 82 -17.88 27.90 -1.90
C ILE A 82 -17.24 26.73 -2.62
N LEU A 83 -15.98 26.86 -3.03
CA LEU A 83 -15.25 25.80 -3.71
C LEU A 83 -15.20 24.53 -2.85
N ASP A 84 -14.84 24.63 -1.57
CA ASP A 84 -14.80 23.50 -0.63
C ASP A 84 -16.18 22.87 -0.35
N ILE A 85 -17.21 23.70 -0.16
CA ILE A 85 -18.57 23.22 0.17
C ILE A 85 -19.27 22.63 -1.06
N ALA A 86 -19.15 23.25 -2.23
CA ALA A 86 -19.85 22.83 -3.44
C ALA A 86 -19.16 21.64 -4.13
N THR A 87 -17.84 21.53 -3.99
CA THR A 87 -17.03 20.46 -4.59
C THR A 87 -16.08 19.87 -3.55
N PRO A 88 -16.59 19.06 -2.59
CA PRO A 88 -15.74 18.44 -1.58
C PRO A 88 -14.73 17.50 -2.22
N VAL A 89 -13.53 17.43 -1.65
CA VAL A 89 -12.51 16.48 -2.10
C VAL A 89 -12.91 15.07 -1.64
N THR A 90 -12.91 14.12 -2.57
CA THR A 90 -13.17 12.71 -2.32
C THR A 90 -11.87 11.93 -2.29
N VAL A 91 -11.86 10.80 -1.57
CA VAL A 91 -10.74 9.85 -1.64
C VAL A 91 -10.96 8.92 -2.82
N ASP A 92 -9.91 8.76 -3.59
CA ASP A 92 -9.83 7.79 -4.68
C ASP A 92 -8.88 6.66 -4.24
N MET A 93 -9.36 5.43 -4.28
CA MET A 93 -8.58 4.25 -3.98
C MET A 93 -8.61 3.34 -5.19
N THR A 94 -7.43 2.99 -5.70
CA THR A 94 -7.29 2.10 -6.84
C THR A 94 -6.58 0.84 -6.39
N VAL A 95 -7.17 -0.32 -6.64
CA VAL A 95 -6.42 -1.58 -6.59
C VAL A 95 -5.78 -1.75 -7.96
N SER A 96 -4.46 -1.80 -8.00
CA SER A 96 -3.69 -2.04 -9.21
C SER A 96 -2.68 -3.11 -8.90
N HIS A 97 -2.39 -3.99 -9.85
CA HIS A 97 -1.40 -5.03 -9.63
C HIS A 97 -0.21 -4.81 -10.56
N GLU A 98 0.59 -3.81 -10.22
CA GLU A 98 1.78 -3.43 -10.99
C GLU A 98 3.00 -4.06 -10.34
N CYS A 99 3.40 -5.21 -10.86
CA CYS A 99 4.59 -5.90 -10.41
C CYS A 99 5.73 -5.70 -11.39
N THR A 100 6.87 -5.33 -10.85
CA THR A 100 8.14 -5.40 -11.57
C THR A 100 8.88 -6.64 -11.09
N ILE A 101 9.61 -7.28 -11.99
CA ILE A 101 10.44 -8.44 -11.68
C ILE A 101 11.90 -8.01 -11.83
N PRO A 102 12.54 -7.41 -10.80
CA PRO A 102 13.95 -7.06 -10.88
C PRO A 102 14.86 -8.26 -11.11
N ASP A 103 14.45 -9.45 -10.67
CA ASP A 103 15.18 -10.71 -10.88
C ASP A 103 14.18 -11.87 -10.90
N ILE A 104 14.01 -12.53 -12.05
CA ILE A 104 13.01 -13.59 -12.25
C ILE A 104 13.24 -14.82 -11.34
N ILE A 105 14.43 -14.96 -10.75
CA ILE A 105 14.77 -16.05 -9.86
C ILE A 105 14.65 -15.63 -8.40
N ARG A 106 14.94 -14.36 -8.08
CA ARG A 106 15.16 -13.92 -6.70
C ARG A 106 14.17 -12.92 -6.15
N ARG A 107 13.54 -12.05 -6.95
CA ARG A 107 12.79 -10.91 -6.41
C ARG A 107 11.65 -10.44 -7.30
N VAL A 108 10.49 -10.26 -6.68
CA VAL A 108 9.31 -9.58 -7.24
C VAL A 108 8.94 -8.41 -6.34
N GLU A 109 8.64 -7.27 -6.95
CA GLU A 109 8.16 -6.08 -6.25
C GLU A 109 6.85 -5.63 -6.85
N CYS A 110 5.79 -5.57 -6.03
CA CYS A 110 4.47 -5.20 -6.49
C CYS A 110 3.95 -3.95 -5.79
N THR A 111 3.42 -3.03 -6.59
CA THR A 111 2.55 -1.97 -6.11
C THR A 111 1.10 -2.45 -6.26
N ILE A 112 0.47 -2.79 -5.13
CA ILE A 112 -0.85 -3.45 -5.08
C ILE A 112 -2.03 -2.45 -5.04
N GLY A 113 -1.72 -1.15 -4.96
CA GLY A 113 -2.73 -0.11 -5.05
C GLY A 113 -2.22 1.28 -4.72
N THR A 114 -3.07 2.28 -5.00
CA THR A 114 -2.80 3.67 -4.65
C THR A 114 -4.00 4.28 -3.94
N ILE A 115 -3.73 5.06 -2.89
CA ILE A 115 -4.73 5.82 -2.14
C ILE A 115 -4.43 7.30 -2.36
N ARG A 116 -5.33 8.02 -3.02
CA ARG A 116 -5.25 9.46 -3.20
C ARG A 116 -6.18 10.13 -2.21
N ILE A 117 -5.63 10.58 -1.09
CA ILE A 117 -6.38 11.26 -0.03
C ILE A 117 -6.58 12.76 -0.32
N GLY A 118 -5.79 13.34 -1.22
CA GLY A 118 -5.87 14.76 -1.54
C GLY A 118 -5.55 15.06 -2.99
N SER A 119 -5.88 16.29 -3.42
CA SER A 119 -5.76 16.71 -4.81
C SER A 119 -4.76 17.86 -4.97
N PHE A 120 -3.63 17.59 -5.63
CA PHE A 120 -2.69 18.65 -6.00
C PHE A 120 -3.31 19.73 -6.92
N PRO A 121 -4.11 19.39 -7.95
CA PRO A 121 -4.85 20.39 -8.71
C PRO A 121 -5.73 21.29 -7.86
N ARG A 122 -6.33 20.75 -6.78
CA ARG A 122 -7.13 21.52 -5.83
C ARG A 122 -6.28 22.49 -5.03
N THR A 123 -5.15 22.04 -4.49
CA THR A 123 -4.14 22.89 -3.83
C THR A 123 -3.74 24.05 -4.73
N ALA A 124 -3.38 23.75 -5.99
CA ALA A 124 -3.01 24.76 -6.98
C ALA A 124 -4.15 25.74 -7.27
N THR A 125 -5.38 25.25 -7.41
CA THR A 125 -6.57 26.10 -7.65
C THR A 125 -6.81 27.07 -6.50
N ILE A 126 -6.72 26.61 -5.25
CA ILE A 126 -6.88 27.48 -4.07
C ILE A 126 -5.79 28.55 -4.06
N VAL A 127 -4.52 28.18 -4.27
CA VAL A 127 -3.41 29.15 -4.35
C VAL A 127 -3.63 30.16 -5.48
N VAL A 128 -4.09 29.73 -6.66
CA VAL A 128 -4.41 30.62 -7.79
C VAL A 128 -5.52 31.60 -7.42
N ILE A 129 -6.58 31.16 -6.74
CA ILE A 129 -7.66 32.04 -6.26
C ILE A 129 -7.11 33.10 -5.30
N LEU A 130 -6.27 32.69 -4.34
CA LEU A 130 -5.66 33.59 -3.36
C LEU A 130 -4.73 34.62 -4.03
N VAL A 131 -3.89 34.17 -4.97
CA VAL A 131 -3.00 35.06 -5.74
C VAL A 131 -3.81 36.00 -6.63
N ALA A 132 -4.80 35.51 -7.38
CA ALA A 132 -5.63 36.34 -8.24
C ALA A 132 -6.41 37.40 -7.45
N ALA A 133 -6.95 37.05 -6.28
CA ALA A 133 -7.59 38.01 -5.39
C ALA A 133 -6.60 39.06 -4.87
N SER A 134 -5.34 38.70 -4.61
CA SER A 134 -4.31 39.68 -4.20
C SER A 134 -3.99 40.73 -5.27
N LEU A 135 -4.21 40.40 -6.55
CA LEU A 135 -4.06 41.31 -7.69
C LEU A 135 -5.24 42.29 -7.86
N LEU A 136 -6.32 42.15 -7.08
CA LEU A 136 -7.37 43.15 -7.00
C LEU A 136 -6.81 44.39 -6.29
N VAL A 137 -6.42 45.37 -7.08
CA VAL A 137 -5.73 46.58 -6.61
C VAL A 137 -6.47 47.83 -7.07
N GLN A 138 -6.31 48.90 -6.31
CA GLN A 138 -6.73 50.25 -6.62
C GLN A 138 -5.48 51.10 -6.94
N PRO A 139 -5.60 52.11 -7.83
CA PRO A 139 -4.49 52.99 -8.15
C PRO A 139 -3.95 53.66 -6.88
N HIS A 140 -2.63 53.61 -6.71
CA HIS A 140 -1.95 54.13 -5.53
C HIS A 140 -2.02 55.66 -5.52
N ARG A 141 -2.97 56.23 -4.78
CA ARG A 141 -3.05 57.67 -4.52
C ARG A 141 -2.44 57.99 -3.16
N THR A 142 -1.11 58.07 -3.09
CA THR A 142 -0.42 58.65 -1.95
C THR A 142 0.34 59.90 -2.39
N ARG A 143 0.04 61.03 -1.73
CA ARG A 143 0.72 62.33 -1.85
C ARG A 143 1.75 62.56 -0.72
N GLY A 144 2.18 61.51 -0.01
CA GLY A 144 3.00 61.62 1.21
C GLY A 144 4.36 60.91 1.10
N ARG A 145 5.38 61.47 1.77
CA ARG A 145 6.73 60.89 1.91
C ARG A 145 6.68 59.57 2.71
N TRP A 146 7.40 58.54 2.24
CA TRP A 146 7.51 57.23 2.87
C TRP A 146 8.31 57.33 4.19
N ASN A 147 7.74 56.82 5.30
CA ASN A 147 8.44 56.73 6.58
C ASN A 147 8.79 55.26 6.86
N LEU A 148 10.08 54.92 6.95
CA LEU A 148 10.57 53.56 7.22
C LEU A 148 10.12 52.99 8.59
N LEU A 149 9.59 53.83 9.48
CA LEU A 149 9.11 53.40 10.80
C LEU A 149 7.77 52.65 10.75
N LEU A 150 6.94 52.91 9.72
CA LEU A 150 5.60 52.36 9.58
C LEU A 150 5.58 51.19 8.58
N PRO A 151 4.80 50.12 8.83
CA PRO A 151 4.57 49.06 7.84
C PRO A 151 4.01 49.62 6.53
N GLY A 152 4.37 49.03 5.39
CA GLY A 152 3.88 49.46 4.07
C GLY A 152 2.35 49.47 3.94
N THR A 153 1.66 48.57 4.64
CA THR A 153 0.19 48.56 4.76
C THR A 153 -0.34 49.78 5.51
N ALA A 154 0.30 50.19 6.59
CA ALA A 154 -0.09 51.40 7.33
C ALA A 154 0.09 52.64 6.44
N ALA A 155 1.19 52.72 5.68
CA ALA A 155 1.43 53.80 4.73
C ALA A 155 0.40 53.84 3.57
N ALA A 156 -0.11 52.67 3.14
CA ALA A 156 -1.07 52.56 2.04
C ALA A 156 -2.53 52.84 2.45
N TYR A 157 -2.91 52.56 3.70
CA TYR A 157 -4.30 52.67 4.16
C TYR A 157 -4.58 53.86 5.07
N LEU A 158 -3.57 54.43 5.73
CA LEU A 158 -3.74 55.63 6.56
C LEU A 158 -3.72 56.89 5.70
N THR A 159 -4.75 57.73 5.86
CA THR A 159 -4.95 58.95 5.07
C THR A 159 -4.10 60.13 5.53
N SER A 160 -3.62 60.12 6.78
CA SER A 160 -2.68 61.11 7.33
C SER A 160 -1.62 60.40 8.18
N THR A 161 -0.36 60.44 7.74
CA THR A 161 0.80 59.97 8.53
C THR A 161 1.10 60.85 9.74
N VAL A 162 0.38 61.97 9.88
CA VAL A 162 0.70 63.02 10.83
C VAL A 162 0.18 62.71 12.22
N ASP A 163 -0.91 61.97 12.40
CA ASP A 163 -1.56 61.79 13.71
C ASP A 163 -1.98 60.32 13.94
N LEU A 164 -1.11 59.52 14.54
CA LEU A 164 -1.40 58.16 14.99
C LEU A 164 -1.83 58.18 16.46
N ASP A 165 -2.95 57.53 16.79
CA ASP A 165 -3.30 57.24 18.17
C ASP A 165 -2.45 56.09 18.72
N CYS A 166 -2.32 55.98 20.04
CA CYS A 166 -1.47 54.97 20.68
C CYS A 166 -1.82 53.54 20.26
N ALA A 167 -3.08 53.26 19.95
CA ALA A 167 -3.52 51.94 19.50
C ALA A 167 -3.05 51.65 18.06
N THR A 168 -3.22 52.58 17.12
CA THR A 168 -2.74 52.38 15.74
C THR A 168 -1.21 52.39 15.68
N ALA A 169 -0.54 53.19 16.51
CA ALA A 169 0.92 53.14 16.68
C ALA A 169 1.37 51.76 17.18
N ALA A 170 0.73 51.21 18.22
CA ALA A 170 1.03 49.87 18.74
C ALA A 170 0.77 48.77 17.69
N MET A 171 -0.33 48.85 16.93
CA MET A 171 -0.60 47.93 15.81
C MET A 171 0.44 48.04 14.69
N CYS A 172 0.97 49.24 14.46
CA CYS A 172 2.10 49.49 13.58
C CYS A 172 3.45 49.11 14.22
N GLY A 173 3.47 48.49 15.40
CA GLY A 173 4.68 48.05 16.10
C GLY A 173 5.53 49.18 16.68
N VAL A 174 4.91 50.32 17.05
CA VAL A 174 5.55 51.46 17.70
C VAL A 174 4.88 51.71 19.05
N PHE A 175 5.62 51.57 20.14
CA PHE A 175 5.13 51.77 21.50
C PHE A 175 5.69 53.06 22.11
N VAL A 176 4.84 53.85 22.75
CA VAL A 176 5.27 55.01 23.54
C VAL A 176 5.60 54.51 24.95
N ALA A 177 6.88 54.42 25.29
CA ALA A 177 7.32 53.89 26.59
C ALA A 177 7.44 54.99 27.66
N SER A 178 7.69 56.23 27.25
CA SER A 178 7.79 57.43 28.09
C SER A 178 7.58 58.69 27.23
N HIS A 179 7.36 59.86 27.85
CA HIS A 179 7.22 61.17 27.17
C HIS A 179 8.38 61.54 26.22
N ASP A 180 9.51 60.82 26.29
CA ASP A 180 10.72 61.12 25.53
C ASP A 180 11.16 60.00 24.57
N PHE A 181 10.50 58.83 24.56
CA PHE A 181 10.99 57.65 23.82
C PHE A 181 9.89 56.81 23.15
N LEU A 182 10.13 56.53 21.86
CA LEU A 182 9.40 55.56 21.06
C LEU A 182 10.22 54.25 20.98
N PHE A 183 9.56 53.13 21.21
CA PHE A 183 10.14 51.80 21.04
C PHE A 183 9.54 51.14 19.79
N ASP A 184 10.38 50.92 18.77
CA ASP A 184 9.97 50.16 17.59
C ASP A 184 10.27 48.68 17.82
N ILE A 185 9.22 47.87 18.01
CA ILE A 185 9.36 46.44 18.28
C ILE A 185 9.86 45.66 17.06
N LYS A 186 9.75 46.21 15.84
CA LYS A 186 10.20 45.52 14.61
C LYS A 186 11.70 45.59 14.47
N LEU A 187 12.29 46.73 14.79
CA LEU A 187 13.73 46.96 14.74
C LEU A 187 14.41 46.67 16.08
N TRP A 188 13.64 46.45 17.16
CA TRP A 188 14.14 46.36 18.52
C TRP A 188 14.97 47.58 18.93
N LEU A 189 14.59 48.77 18.45
CA LEU A 189 15.31 50.02 18.67
C LEU A 189 14.49 51.00 19.50
N ARG A 190 15.18 51.65 20.45
CA ARG A 190 14.69 52.83 21.16
C ARG A 190 15.06 54.08 20.36
N LYS A 191 14.07 54.92 20.02
CA LYS A 191 14.28 56.21 19.36
C LYS A 191 13.82 57.37 20.26
N PRO A 192 14.59 58.45 20.39
CA PRO A 192 14.13 59.66 21.07
C PRO A 192 12.99 60.32 20.30
N GLN A 193 12.00 60.84 21.01
CA GLN A 193 10.95 61.68 20.44
C GLN A 193 11.59 63.02 20.06
N PHE A 194 11.55 63.43 18.78
CA PHE A 194 12.17 64.69 18.33
C PHE A 194 11.54 65.88 19.08
N THR A 195 12.25 66.44 20.05
CA THR A 195 12.03 67.77 20.61
C THR A 195 12.85 68.76 19.81
N THR A 196 12.21 69.85 19.39
CA THR A 196 12.84 70.96 18.64
C THR A 196 14.00 71.57 19.43
N GLY A 197 15.23 71.27 19.05
CA GLY A 197 16.42 72.00 19.46
C GLY A 197 16.99 72.72 18.24
N VAL A 198 16.78 74.04 18.16
CA VAL A 198 17.53 74.90 17.24
C VAL A 198 18.95 75.06 17.80
N PRO A 199 20.03 74.77 17.05
CA PRO A 199 21.36 75.24 17.37
C PRO A 199 21.56 76.60 16.71
N ASP A 200 21.47 77.68 17.48
CA ASP A 200 21.85 79.01 17.01
C ASP A 200 23.39 79.11 16.93
N THR A 201 23.91 79.27 15.71
CA THR A 201 25.29 79.70 15.47
C THR A 201 25.38 81.24 15.54
N ASN A 202 26.30 81.72 16.39
CA ASN A 202 27.06 82.97 16.31
C ASN A 202 26.34 84.27 15.90
N ASP A 203 26.05 85.15 16.87
CA ASP A 203 26.84 86.38 17.10
C ASP A 203 26.18 87.36 18.10
N ALA A 204 27.05 87.99 18.91
CA ALA A 204 26.90 89.24 19.68
C ALA A 204 25.81 89.39 20.79
N ARG A 205 26.31 89.45 22.04
CA ARG A 205 25.70 90.01 23.29
C ARG A 205 25.21 91.48 23.14
N PRO A 206 24.57 92.12 24.16
CA PRO A 206 23.70 91.65 25.25
C PRO A 206 22.42 92.52 25.45
N ASN A 207 21.45 92.05 26.26
CA ASN A 207 20.71 92.80 27.30
C ASN A 207 19.23 92.37 27.41
N ALA A 208 18.87 91.79 28.57
CA ALA A 208 17.78 92.25 29.45
C ALA A 208 17.34 91.12 30.38
N ILE A 209 17.87 91.15 31.59
CA ILE A 209 17.32 90.46 32.76
C ILE A 209 16.00 91.15 33.13
N GLY A 210 14.91 90.40 33.31
CA GLY A 210 13.77 90.88 34.08
C GLY A 210 12.44 90.17 33.85
N LYS A 211 11.99 89.46 34.90
CA LYS A 211 10.60 89.02 35.19
C LYS A 211 10.08 87.90 34.27
N LEU A 212 9.52 86.79 34.76
CA LEU A 212 8.73 86.56 35.97
C LEU A 212 9.06 85.21 36.62
N ARG A 213 9.65 85.26 37.82
CA ARG A 213 9.23 84.39 38.93
C ARG A 213 7.93 84.98 39.49
N SER A 214 6.80 84.33 39.27
CA SER A 214 5.68 84.29 40.23
C SER A 214 4.61 83.34 39.70
N LEU A 215 4.10 82.48 40.59
CA LEU A 215 3.03 81.48 40.40
C LEU A 215 3.49 80.03 40.16
N GLN A 216 4.50 79.61 40.92
CA GLN A 216 4.42 78.33 41.64
C GLN A 216 3.69 78.57 42.97
N SER A 217 2.43 78.13 43.08
CA SER A 217 1.77 77.57 44.29
C SER A 217 0.26 77.64 44.09
N THR A 218 -0.46 76.56 44.45
CA THR A 218 -1.87 76.25 44.11
C THR A 218 -1.99 75.82 42.64
N VAL A 219 -1.97 74.54 42.27
CA VAL A 219 -2.92 73.48 42.63
C VAL A 219 -2.19 72.12 42.51
N ILE A 220 -1.51 71.72 43.59
CA ILE A 220 -1.00 70.34 43.75
C ILE A 220 -2.05 69.41 44.41
N ASP A 221 -3.24 69.92 44.77
CA ASP A 221 -4.29 69.15 45.48
C ASP A 221 -5.50 68.70 44.64
N LYS A 222 -5.32 68.38 43.35
CA LYS A 222 -6.38 67.73 42.55
C LYS A 222 -5.91 66.45 41.85
N TRP A 223 -5.07 65.68 42.54
CA TRP A 223 -4.51 64.43 42.03
C TRP A 223 -5.34 63.16 42.30
N LEU A 224 -6.63 63.23 42.72
CA LEU A 224 -7.39 61.99 43.01
C LEU A 224 -8.76 61.80 42.35
N HIS A 225 -9.36 62.76 41.65
CA HIS A 225 -10.62 62.48 40.93
C HIS A 225 -10.81 63.36 39.69
N ARG A 226 -10.37 62.84 38.53
CA ARG A 226 -11.10 62.89 37.24
C ARG A 226 -10.23 62.26 36.14
N SER A 227 -10.51 60.98 35.87
CA SER A 227 -10.14 60.33 34.63
C SER A 227 -10.82 61.03 33.45
N ASN A 228 -10.07 61.88 32.76
CA ASN A 228 -10.32 62.28 31.38
C ASN A 228 -8.93 62.35 30.71
N VAL A 229 -8.35 61.18 30.47
CA VAL A 229 -7.18 61.03 29.60
C VAL A 229 -7.61 61.48 28.20
N LEU A 230 -7.00 62.57 27.71
CA LEU A 230 -7.00 62.95 26.29
C LEU A 230 -6.29 61.84 25.50
N PRO A 231 -6.72 61.47 24.27
CA PRO A 231 -5.89 60.65 23.41
C PRO A 231 -4.71 61.52 22.96
N SER A 232 -3.51 61.24 23.46
CA SER A 232 -2.27 61.81 22.95
C SER A 232 -2.14 61.44 21.47
N THR A 233 -2.40 62.41 20.61
CA THR A 233 -2.19 62.29 19.16
C THR A 233 -0.72 62.58 18.91
N ILE A 234 0.00 61.66 18.26
CA ILE A 234 1.43 61.84 17.98
C ILE A 234 1.54 62.60 16.65
N SER A 235 1.78 63.91 16.72
CA SER A 235 1.93 64.79 15.55
C SER A 235 3.38 64.85 15.05
N VAL A 236 3.63 64.48 13.79
CA VAL A 236 4.95 64.69 13.12
C VAL A 236 4.81 65.81 12.08
N THR A 237 5.44 66.97 12.30
CA THR A 237 5.40 68.12 11.37
C THR A 237 6.78 68.74 11.14
N GLU A 238 7.00 69.25 9.92
CA GLU A 238 8.19 69.98 9.44
C GLU A 238 7.72 71.40 9.00
N ILE A 239 8.50 72.46 9.28
CA ILE A 239 8.10 73.89 9.16
C ILE A 239 8.65 74.54 7.87
N GLU A 240 7.83 75.35 7.19
CA GLU A 240 8.21 76.32 6.15
C GLU A 240 7.82 77.75 6.63
N PRO A 241 8.60 78.84 6.39
CA PRO A 241 8.37 80.12 7.05
C PRO A 241 7.57 81.11 6.19
N SER A 242 6.55 81.75 6.74
CA SER A 242 6.12 83.08 6.26
C SER A 242 5.34 83.89 7.29
N ASN A 243 5.66 85.19 7.31
CA ASN A 243 5.18 86.25 8.19
C ASN A 243 3.72 86.63 7.93
N SER A 244 2.93 86.84 8.99
CA SER A 244 2.10 88.04 9.17
C SER A 244 1.35 88.01 10.51
N GLN A 245 1.45 89.12 11.25
CA GLN A 245 0.81 89.34 12.54
C GLN A 245 -0.60 89.94 12.32
N THR A 246 -1.66 89.28 12.82
CA THR A 246 -2.92 89.93 13.21
C THR A 246 -3.59 89.13 14.35
N PRO A 247 -4.10 89.78 15.42
CA PRO A 247 -4.80 89.09 16.49
C PRO A 247 -6.26 88.79 16.07
N VAL A 248 -6.63 87.50 16.03
CA VAL A 248 -8.02 87.07 15.82
C VAL A 248 -8.65 86.78 17.19
N ASN A 249 -9.68 87.56 17.55
CA ASN A 249 -10.51 87.33 18.73
C ASN A 249 -11.36 86.05 18.54
N PHE A 250 -11.14 85.03 19.36
CA PHE A 250 -12.05 83.88 19.46
C PHE A 250 -13.13 84.15 20.50
N ALA A 251 -14.33 84.49 20.04
CA ALA A 251 -15.54 84.46 20.86
C ALA A 251 -15.92 83.00 21.16
N VAL A 252 -15.83 82.59 22.43
CA VAL A 252 -16.31 81.29 22.90
C VAL A 252 -17.84 81.35 23.00
N LYS A 253 -18.56 80.86 21.98
CA LYS A 253 -19.97 80.48 22.11
C LYS A 253 -20.05 79.18 22.92
N GLN A 254 -20.40 79.26 24.20
CA GLN A 254 -20.87 78.10 24.97
C GLN A 254 -22.27 77.69 24.48
N GLY A 255 -22.32 76.95 23.37
CA GLY A 255 -23.50 76.21 22.95
C GLY A 255 -23.62 74.90 23.75
N SER A 256 -24.81 74.59 24.23
CA SER A 256 -25.14 73.39 25.00
C SER A 256 -24.80 72.09 24.25
N GLN A 257 -23.65 71.47 24.54
CA GLN A 257 -23.23 70.17 24.00
C GLN A 257 -23.53 68.99 24.94
N SER A 258 -24.72 68.90 25.54
CA SER A 258 -25.03 67.79 26.46
C SER A 258 -25.41 66.47 25.75
N SER A 259 -25.94 66.52 24.52
CA SER A 259 -26.36 65.34 23.74
C SER A 259 -25.22 64.72 22.92
N GLN A 260 -24.34 65.53 22.33
CA GLN A 260 -23.19 65.06 21.52
C GLN A 260 -22.12 64.35 22.36
N VAL A 261 -21.80 64.86 23.56
CA VAL A 261 -20.82 64.23 24.46
C VAL A 261 -21.31 62.87 24.99
N ARG A 262 -22.63 62.75 25.26
CA ARG A 262 -23.26 61.50 25.72
C ARG A 262 -23.32 60.45 24.60
N ARG A 263 -23.59 60.88 23.35
CA ARG A 263 -23.54 60.04 22.15
C ARG A 263 -22.12 59.57 21.85
N GLN A 264 -21.11 60.44 21.98
CA GLN A 264 -19.70 60.07 21.82
C GLN A 264 -19.20 59.12 22.90
N ARG A 265 -19.62 59.28 24.17
CA ARG A 265 -19.30 58.32 25.23
C ARG A 265 -19.91 56.94 25.00
N ARG A 266 -21.19 56.88 24.59
CA ARG A 266 -21.85 55.62 24.22
C ARG A 266 -21.17 54.97 23.02
N LEU A 267 -20.84 55.74 21.99
CA LEU A 267 -20.11 55.25 20.81
C LEU A 267 -18.73 54.68 21.19
N ARG A 268 -17.96 55.37 22.05
CA ARG A 268 -16.67 54.87 22.54
C ARG A 268 -16.81 53.59 23.37
N ALA A 269 -17.83 53.52 24.23
CA ALA A 269 -18.13 52.30 24.98
C ALA A 269 -18.53 51.15 24.05
N CYS A 270 -19.34 51.40 23.02
CA CYS A 270 -19.69 50.42 22.00
C CYS A 270 -18.47 49.95 21.21
N ILE A 271 -17.57 50.85 20.80
CA ILE A 271 -16.32 50.49 20.11
C ILE A 271 -15.41 49.66 21.01
N PHE A 272 -15.31 50.01 22.30
CA PHE A 272 -14.51 49.26 23.27
C PHE A 272 -15.06 47.85 23.48
N VAL A 273 -16.37 47.71 23.68
CA VAL A 273 -17.04 46.39 23.82
C VAL A 273 -16.92 45.59 22.52
N ALA A 274 -17.08 46.22 21.36
CA ALA A 274 -16.87 45.58 20.06
C ALA A 274 -15.41 45.13 19.87
N GLY A 275 -14.44 45.90 20.35
CA GLY A 275 -13.02 45.55 20.35
C GLY A 275 -12.71 44.34 21.24
N ILE A 276 -13.28 44.28 22.45
CA ILE A 276 -13.18 43.10 23.33
C ILE A 276 -13.83 41.89 22.66
N GLY A 277 -15.02 42.06 22.08
CA GLY A 277 -15.71 41.01 21.32
C GLY A 277 -14.86 40.49 20.15
N TYR A 278 -14.26 41.40 19.37
CA TYR A 278 -13.35 41.06 18.28
C TYR A 278 -12.12 40.28 18.76
N LEU A 279 -11.48 40.70 19.86
CA LEU A 279 -10.36 39.97 20.46
C LEU A 279 -10.79 38.58 20.93
N GLY A 280 -11.96 38.45 21.57
CA GLY A 280 -12.52 37.16 21.96
C GLY A 280 -12.79 36.24 20.77
N VAL A 281 -13.38 36.77 19.69
CA VAL A 281 -13.67 36.02 18.46
C VAL A 281 -12.38 35.61 17.74
N THR A 282 -11.39 36.49 17.62
CA THR A 282 -10.12 36.17 16.98
C THR A 282 -9.31 35.15 17.77
N LEU A 283 -9.31 35.24 19.10
CA LEU A 283 -8.68 34.23 19.96
C LEU A 283 -9.41 32.89 19.87
N GLY A 284 -10.75 32.90 19.94
CA GLY A 284 -11.58 31.71 19.76
C GLY A 284 -11.37 31.05 18.40
N SER A 285 -11.32 31.83 17.32
CA SER A 285 -11.02 31.34 15.97
C SER A 285 -9.66 30.67 15.87
N ASN A 286 -8.65 31.16 16.59
CA ASN A 286 -7.34 30.51 16.63
C ASN A 286 -7.40 29.15 17.34
N LEU A 287 -8.13 29.06 18.45
CA LEU A 287 -8.33 27.78 19.16
C LEU A 287 -9.08 26.77 18.28
N VAL A 288 -10.14 27.21 17.60
CA VAL A 288 -10.91 26.38 16.66
C VAL A 288 -10.07 25.96 15.46
N TYR A 289 -9.23 26.85 14.90
CA TYR A 289 -8.33 26.47 13.82
C TYR A 289 -7.35 25.39 14.27
N VAL A 290 -6.72 25.57 15.43
CA VAL A 290 -5.78 24.58 15.98
C VAL A 290 -6.47 23.23 16.21
N SER A 291 -7.69 23.22 16.74
CA SER A 291 -8.43 21.96 16.93
C SER A 291 -8.73 21.25 15.60
N VAL A 292 -9.08 21.99 14.55
CA VAL A 292 -9.38 21.40 13.22
C VAL A 292 -8.11 20.86 12.54
N ILE A 293 -6.97 21.55 12.64
CA ILE A 293 -5.74 21.08 11.98
C ILE A 293 -5.00 20.02 12.78
N GLN A 294 -5.20 19.94 14.10
CA GLN A 294 -4.48 18.98 14.94
C GLN A 294 -4.76 17.54 14.52
N GLU A 295 -6.01 17.23 14.15
CA GLU A 295 -6.40 15.92 13.64
C GLU A 295 -5.72 15.62 12.30
N ALA A 296 -5.75 16.57 11.37
CA ALA A 296 -5.13 16.43 10.05
C ALA A 296 -3.60 16.33 10.12
N LEU A 297 -2.94 17.06 11.03
CA LEU A 297 -1.49 17.07 11.20
C LEU A 297 -0.97 16.02 12.19
N SER A 298 -1.80 15.06 12.58
CA SER A 298 -1.39 13.95 13.45
C SER A 298 -0.39 12.99 12.76
N ASN A 299 -0.29 13.05 11.43
CA ASN A 299 0.64 12.28 10.60
C ASN A 299 1.07 13.08 9.37
N ASP A 300 2.11 12.58 8.69
CA ASP A 300 2.70 13.20 7.51
C ASP A 300 1.79 13.16 6.27
N PHE A 301 0.75 12.31 6.27
CA PHE A 301 -0.17 12.17 5.14
C PHE A 301 -1.21 13.30 5.09
N GLY A 302 -1.55 13.89 6.24
CA GLY A 302 -2.69 14.79 6.34
C GLY A 302 -4.03 14.07 6.59
N TRP A 303 -3.99 12.78 6.96
CA TRP A 303 -5.18 11.94 7.11
C TRP A 303 -5.61 11.89 8.58
N ALA A 304 -6.71 12.55 8.92
CA ALA A 304 -7.25 12.53 10.29
C ALA A 304 -7.45 11.11 10.84
N ASP A 305 -7.08 10.90 12.11
CA ASP A 305 -7.23 9.63 12.86
C ASP A 305 -6.48 8.41 12.31
N PHE A 306 -5.65 8.56 11.28
CA PHE A 306 -4.87 7.46 10.74
C PHE A 306 -3.91 6.89 11.80
N ASN A 307 -4.11 5.62 12.13
CA ASN A 307 -3.28 4.89 13.08
C ASN A 307 -2.66 3.65 12.42
N THR A 308 -1.51 3.23 12.92
CA THR A 308 -0.78 2.07 12.40
C THR A 308 -1.38 0.75 12.85
N THR A 309 -2.04 0.69 14.00
CA THR A 309 -2.64 -0.54 14.56
C THR A 309 -4.06 -0.83 14.05
N GLY A 310 -4.75 0.14 13.45
CA GLY A 310 -6.12 -0.05 12.94
C GLY A 310 -6.17 0.16 11.42
N HIS A 311 -6.05 1.42 11.00
CA HIS A 311 -6.23 1.86 9.62
C HIS A 311 -5.25 1.21 8.66
N TYR A 312 -3.95 1.29 8.98
CA TYR A 312 -2.92 0.69 8.14
C TYR A 312 -3.12 -0.83 7.98
N MET A 313 -3.37 -1.55 9.09
CA MET A 313 -3.56 -3.01 9.04
C MET A 313 -4.83 -3.39 8.28
N PHE A 314 -5.92 -2.65 8.46
CA PHE A 314 -7.15 -2.88 7.69
C PHE A 314 -6.93 -2.70 6.19
N LEU A 315 -6.27 -1.60 5.79
CA LEU A 315 -5.98 -1.34 4.38
C LEU A 315 -5.04 -2.41 3.81
N ALA A 316 -4.00 -2.80 4.56
CA ALA A 316 -3.08 -3.84 4.13
C ALA A 316 -3.81 -5.18 3.90
N ASN A 317 -4.69 -5.58 4.81
CA ASN A 317 -5.51 -6.78 4.65
C ASN A 317 -6.50 -6.65 3.49
N LEU A 318 -7.15 -5.49 3.32
CA LEU A 318 -8.05 -5.24 2.20
C LEU A 318 -7.34 -5.39 0.86
N PHE A 319 -6.16 -4.77 0.68
CA PHE A 319 -5.40 -4.91 -0.56
C PHE A 319 -4.91 -6.34 -0.79
N ASN A 320 -4.39 -7.02 0.25
CA ASN A 320 -3.98 -8.42 0.15
C ASN A 320 -5.15 -9.33 -0.25
N ASP A 321 -6.36 -9.04 0.23
CA ASP A 321 -7.56 -9.78 -0.15
C ASP A 321 -7.95 -9.57 -1.61
N GLN A 322 -7.95 -8.31 -2.08
CA GLN A 322 -8.25 -8.02 -3.47
C GLN A 322 -7.20 -8.64 -4.40
N LEU A 323 -5.93 -8.64 -3.98
CA LEU A 323 -4.84 -9.33 -4.67
C LEU A 323 -5.10 -10.85 -4.77
N ASN A 324 -5.47 -11.48 -3.66
CA ASN A 324 -5.76 -12.91 -3.62
C ASN A 324 -6.93 -13.31 -4.52
N LEU A 325 -7.97 -12.47 -4.61
CA LEU A 325 -9.15 -12.68 -5.45
C LEU A 325 -8.85 -12.54 -6.95
N GLY A 326 -7.71 -11.95 -7.33
CA GLY A 326 -7.32 -11.84 -8.73
C GLY A 326 -8.24 -10.93 -9.56
N THR A 327 -8.99 -10.04 -8.92
CA THR A 327 -9.75 -9.03 -9.65
C THR A 327 -8.76 -8.14 -10.39
N ALA A 328 -9.01 -7.91 -11.68
CA ALA A 328 -8.27 -6.94 -12.49
C ALA A 328 -8.24 -5.57 -11.78
N THR A 329 -7.35 -4.68 -12.22
CA THR A 329 -7.27 -3.29 -11.74
C THR A 329 -8.66 -2.73 -11.50
N THR A 330 -9.00 -2.50 -10.24
CA THR A 330 -10.33 -2.04 -9.83
C THR A 330 -10.20 -0.54 -9.59
N PRO A 331 -10.58 0.31 -10.57
CA PRO A 331 -10.62 1.75 -10.36
C PRO A 331 -11.74 2.09 -9.38
N ASP A 332 -11.54 3.13 -8.57
CA ASP A 332 -12.53 3.64 -7.62
C ASP A 332 -13.09 2.56 -6.68
N LEU A 333 -12.20 1.87 -5.96
CA LEU A 333 -12.59 0.93 -4.91
C LEU A 333 -13.42 1.68 -3.85
N ALA A 334 -14.72 1.41 -3.86
CA ALA A 334 -15.66 2.01 -2.93
C ALA A 334 -15.51 1.38 -1.52
N VAL A 335 -14.42 1.68 -0.81
CA VAL A 335 -14.08 1.13 0.52
C VAL A 335 -15.15 1.41 1.57
N ALA A 336 -15.97 2.44 1.35
CA ALA A 336 -17.16 2.73 2.15
C ALA A 336 -18.28 1.68 2.02
N SER A 337 -18.20 0.80 1.02
CA SER A 337 -19.15 -0.30 0.84
C SER A 337 -18.99 -1.32 1.97
N PRO A 338 -20.09 -1.76 2.59
CA PRO A 338 -20.06 -2.83 3.59
C PRO A 338 -19.38 -4.12 3.11
N LYS A 339 -19.32 -4.34 1.79
CA LYS A 339 -18.68 -5.52 1.17
C LYS A 339 -17.18 -5.64 1.44
N TYR A 340 -16.50 -4.53 1.72
CA TYR A 340 -15.04 -4.51 1.94
C TYR A 340 -14.66 -4.46 3.42
N GLY A 341 -15.62 -4.62 4.33
CA GLY A 341 -15.29 -4.72 5.76
C GLY A 341 -14.55 -6.02 6.09
N ASP A 342 -13.73 -5.97 7.12
CA ASP A 342 -12.97 -7.11 7.59
C ASP A 342 -13.50 -7.59 8.94
N PHE A 343 -13.97 -8.84 8.96
CA PHE A 343 -14.55 -9.52 10.12
C PHE A 343 -13.64 -10.60 10.71
N ARG A 344 -12.40 -10.74 10.22
CA ARG A 344 -11.46 -11.76 10.70
C ARG A 344 -10.78 -11.38 12.01
N GLN A 345 -10.69 -10.09 12.31
CA GLN A 345 -10.10 -9.57 13.53
C GLN A 345 -10.74 -8.24 13.94
N LEU A 346 -10.56 -7.87 15.20
CA LEU A 346 -10.98 -6.58 15.74
C LEU A 346 -9.87 -5.53 15.54
N TYR A 347 -10.23 -4.36 15.03
CA TYR A 347 -9.28 -3.26 14.75
C TYR A 347 -9.28 -2.14 15.81
N ASP A 348 -9.98 -2.35 16.93
CA ASP A 348 -10.00 -1.46 18.09
C ASP A 348 -8.94 -1.83 19.16
N GLY A 349 -8.22 -2.93 18.95
CA GLY A 349 -7.16 -3.40 19.82
C GLY A 349 -5.80 -2.70 19.62
N THR A 350 -4.87 -3.00 20.52
CA THR A 350 -3.48 -2.51 20.46
C THR A 350 -2.57 -3.35 19.56
N SER A 351 -3.03 -4.54 19.14
CA SER A 351 -2.29 -5.46 18.28
C SER A 351 -3.23 -6.07 17.25
N THR A 352 -2.88 -5.92 15.98
CA THR A 352 -3.56 -6.48 14.81
C THR A 352 -2.50 -7.01 13.86
N THR A 353 -2.88 -7.93 12.98
CA THR A 353 -1.94 -8.59 12.07
C THR A 353 -2.33 -8.36 10.61
N VAL A 354 -1.32 -8.27 9.74
CA VAL A 354 -1.53 -8.39 8.31
C VAL A 354 -1.46 -9.86 7.95
N MET A 355 -2.56 -10.39 7.41
CA MET A 355 -2.69 -11.77 6.98
C MET A 355 -2.36 -11.86 5.50
N TRP A 356 -1.34 -12.65 5.17
CA TRP A 356 -0.95 -13.01 3.81
C TRP A 356 -0.24 -14.38 3.85
N TYR A 357 -0.20 -15.04 2.70
CA TYR A 357 0.40 -16.38 2.57
C TYR A 357 1.39 -16.40 1.43
N GLU A 358 2.50 -17.12 1.58
CA GLU A 358 3.55 -17.22 0.55
C GLU A 358 3.01 -17.81 -0.76
N GLY A 359 1.99 -18.69 -0.70
CA GLY A 359 1.32 -19.24 -1.88
C GLY A 359 0.66 -18.19 -2.77
N ALA A 360 0.30 -17.01 -2.24
CA ALA A 360 -0.23 -15.91 -3.03
C ALA A 360 0.80 -15.38 -4.05
N VAL A 361 2.07 -15.34 -3.68
CA VAL A 361 3.18 -14.94 -4.57
C VAL A 361 3.34 -15.94 -5.71
N ARG A 362 3.24 -17.22 -5.38
CA ARG A 362 3.41 -18.30 -6.34
C ARG A 362 2.29 -18.33 -7.36
N ARG A 363 1.07 -17.93 -6.98
CA ARG A 363 0.01 -17.67 -7.97
C ARG A 363 0.42 -16.60 -8.97
N LEU A 364 0.97 -15.48 -8.51
CA LEU A 364 1.43 -14.44 -9.45
C LEU A 364 2.53 -14.97 -10.39
N LEU A 365 3.50 -15.72 -9.84
CA LEU A 365 4.67 -16.18 -10.59
C LEU A 365 4.42 -17.35 -11.54
N TYR A 366 3.42 -18.19 -11.25
CA TYR A 366 3.16 -19.41 -12.02
C TYR A 366 1.82 -19.41 -12.76
N ASP A 367 0.95 -18.42 -12.56
CA ASP A 367 -0.30 -18.29 -13.31
C ASP A 367 -0.04 -17.69 -14.70
N PRO A 368 -0.22 -18.46 -15.79
CA PRO A 368 0.03 -17.99 -17.15
C PRO A 368 -0.82 -16.78 -17.53
N GLU A 369 -2.00 -16.59 -16.93
CA GLU A 369 -2.88 -15.45 -17.23
C GLU A 369 -2.40 -14.14 -16.58
N ARG A 370 -1.55 -14.23 -15.54
CA ARG A 370 -1.01 -13.06 -14.82
C ARG A 370 0.38 -12.64 -15.26
N ILE A 371 1.09 -13.50 -15.99
CA ILE A 371 2.46 -13.25 -16.43
C ILE A 371 2.46 -12.38 -17.68
N VAL A 372 3.06 -11.19 -17.57
CA VAL A 372 3.23 -10.25 -18.69
C VAL A 372 4.63 -10.43 -19.29
N LEU A 373 4.70 -10.75 -20.59
CA LEU A 373 5.98 -10.99 -21.28
C LEU A 373 6.94 -9.79 -21.23
N THR A 374 6.42 -8.56 -21.22
CA THR A 374 7.21 -7.34 -21.05
C THR A 374 8.00 -7.37 -19.74
N GLU A 375 7.36 -7.72 -18.62
CA GLU A 375 8.01 -7.81 -17.30
C GLU A 375 9.00 -8.97 -17.24
N VAL A 376 8.69 -10.08 -17.90
CA VAL A 376 9.60 -11.23 -18.02
C VAL A 376 10.89 -10.83 -18.76
N ILE A 377 10.77 -10.15 -19.91
CA ILE A 377 11.93 -9.70 -20.69
C ILE A 377 12.75 -8.66 -19.92
N VAL A 378 12.08 -7.73 -19.23
CA VAL A 378 12.76 -6.79 -18.33
C VAL A 378 13.53 -7.55 -17.25
N GLY A 379 12.89 -8.53 -16.59
CA GLY A 379 13.50 -9.34 -15.54
C GLY A 379 14.65 -10.23 -16.00
N LEU A 380 14.58 -10.79 -17.21
CA LEU A 380 15.70 -11.52 -17.82
C LEU A 380 16.88 -10.59 -18.11
N ARG A 381 16.62 -9.37 -18.58
CA ARG A 381 17.65 -8.36 -18.86
C ARG A 381 18.26 -7.72 -17.60
N SER A 382 17.58 -7.76 -16.46
CA SER A 382 18.13 -7.28 -15.19
C SER A 382 18.82 -8.38 -14.36
N MET A 383 18.61 -9.65 -14.70
CA MET A 383 19.21 -10.78 -13.99
C MET A 383 20.74 -10.79 -14.09
N ASP A 384 21.40 -11.25 -13.01
CA ASP A 384 22.80 -11.68 -13.05
C ASP A 384 22.97 -12.91 -13.99
N PRO A 385 23.78 -12.84 -15.06
CA PRO A 385 23.98 -13.95 -16.00
C PRO A 385 24.41 -15.25 -15.35
N CYS A 386 25.08 -15.21 -14.19
CA CYS A 386 25.48 -16.41 -13.47
C CYS A 386 24.29 -17.16 -12.85
N GLN A 387 23.15 -16.49 -12.66
CA GLN A 387 21.92 -17.09 -12.14
C GLN A 387 21.06 -17.76 -13.21
N LEU A 388 21.21 -17.41 -14.48
CA LEU A 388 20.33 -17.86 -15.57
C LEU A 388 20.11 -19.39 -15.61
N PRO A 389 21.14 -20.25 -15.50
CA PRO A 389 20.92 -21.70 -15.53
C PRO A 389 20.18 -22.28 -14.31
N TRP A 390 20.00 -21.48 -13.26
CA TRP A 390 19.20 -21.82 -12.07
C TRP A 390 17.70 -21.49 -12.21
N MET A 391 17.26 -21.00 -13.39
CA MET A 391 15.84 -21.02 -13.72
C MET A 391 15.34 -22.47 -13.71
N PHE A 392 14.28 -22.73 -12.95
CA PHE A 392 13.81 -24.08 -12.75
C PHE A 392 12.87 -24.48 -13.88
N THR A 393 13.47 -24.94 -14.97
CA THR A 393 12.77 -25.39 -16.17
C THR A 393 13.58 -26.49 -16.84
N GLN A 394 12.87 -27.49 -17.37
CA GLN A 394 13.46 -28.52 -18.21
C GLN A 394 13.41 -28.05 -19.65
N TYR A 395 14.57 -27.72 -20.22
CA TYR A 395 14.64 -27.21 -21.58
C TYR A 395 14.25 -28.29 -22.59
N CYS A 396 13.33 -27.91 -23.47
CA CYS A 396 12.82 -28.75 -24.54
C CYS A 396 13.58 -28.50 -25.84
N TRP A 397 13.90 -27.24 -26.10
CA TRP A 397 14.59 -26.80 -27.30
C TRP A 397 15.62 -25.72 -26.98
N LEU A 398 16.64 -25.63 -27.84
CA LEU A 398 17.59 -24.54 -27.78
C LEU A 398 17.00 -23.26 -28.38
N ASP A 399 16.29 -23.38 -29.51
CA ASP A 399 15.82 -22.28 -30.35
C ASP A 399 14.31 -22.26 -30.51
N PHE A 400 13.74 -21.08 -30.78
CA PHE A 400 12.30 -20.94 -31.06
C PHE A 400 11.86 -21.64 -32.35
N GLY A 401 12.78 -21.90 -33.28
CA GLY A 401 12.52 -22.65 -34.51
C GLY A 401 12.45 -24.16 -34.31
N GLU A 402 12.61 -24.65 -33.06
CA GLU A 402 12.57 -26.06 -32.68
C GLU A 402 13.59 -26.94 -33.47
N GLN A 403 14.67 -26.35 -33.99
CA GLN A 403 15.66 -27.06 -34.78
C GLN A 403 16.55 -27.97 -33.92
N TRP A 404 16.82 -27.55 -32.69
CA TRP A 404 17.68 -28.28 -31.77
C TRP A 404 16.93 -28.70 -30.50
N GLU A 405 16.56 -29.98 -30.45
CA GLU A 405 15.96 -30.61 -29.28
C GLU A 405 16.98 -30.81 -28.14
N MET A 406 16.52 -30.67 -26.90
CA MET A 406 17.37 -30.71 -25.70
C MET A 406 16.89 -31.62 -24.57
N ALA A 407 15.66 -32.15 -24.62
CA ALA A 407 15.15 -32.95 -23.51
C ALA A 407 16.00 -34.22 -23.30
N SER A 408 16.30 -34.54 -22.04
CA SER A 408 17.17 -35.67 -21.68
C SER A 408 16.60 -37.06 -22.03
N SER A 409 15.28 -37.15 -22.29
CA SER A 409 14.63 -38.39 -22.75
C SER A 409 13.67 -38.14 -23.90
N GLY A 410 13.48 -39.16 -24.76
CA GLY A 410 12.54 -39.08 -25.87
C GLY A 410 11.08 -38.89 -25.44
N MET A 411 10.68 -39.50 -24.32
CA MET A 411 9.34 -39.32 -23.75
C MET A 411 9.11 -37.89 -23.26
N ARG A 412 10.11 -37.27 -22.62
CA ARG A 412 10.04 -35.86 -22.22
C ARG A 412 9.98 -34.94 -23.44
N GLN A 413 10.75 -35.21 -24.49
CA GLN A 413 10.68 -34.45 -25.74
C GLN A 413 9.28 -34.51 -26.38
N GLN A 414 8.61 -35.66 -26.32
CA GLN A 414 7.22 -35.76 -26.78
C GLN A 414 6.26 -34.93 -25.93
N ARG A 415 6.45 -34.88 -24.60
CA ARG A 415 5.67 -34.00 -23.71
C ARG A 415 5.89 -32.52 -24.00
N CYS A 416 7.09 -32.12 -24.43
CA CYS A 416 7.42 -30.74 -24.77
C CYS A 416 6.46 -30.13 -25.80
N THR A 417 5.90 -30.93 -26.72
CA THR A 417 4.92 -30.48 -27.72
C THR A 417 3.68 -29.80 -27.11
N ARG A 418 3.36 -30.08 -25.84
CA ARG A 418 2.26 -29.43 -25.11
C ARG A 418 2.63 -28.07 -24.51
N GLN A 419 3.91 -27.71 -24.53
CA GLN A 419 4.50 -26.52 -23.90
C GLN A 419 5.14 -25.58 -24.93
N GLN A 420 4.86 -25.75 -26.23
CA GLN A 420 5.47 -24.96 -27.31
C GLN A 420 5.23 -23.45 -27.16
N ALA A 421 4.08 -23.05 -26.61
CA ALA A 421 3.75 -21.64 -26.39
C ALA A 421 4.44 -21.02 -25.15
N ASN A 422 5.16 -21.82 -24.35
CA ASN A 422 5.84 -21.39 -23.14
C ASN A 422 7.32 -21.09 -23.42
N GLY A 423 7.70 -19.81 -23.45
CA GLY A 423 9.07 -19.36 -23.69
C GLY A 423 10.10 -19.91 -22.70
N ALA A 424 9.66 -20.34 -21.50
CA ALA A 424 10.55 -20.88 -20.48
C ALA A 424 11.15 -22.26 -20.82
N VAL A 425 10.62 -22.97 -21.82
CA VAL A 425 11.21 -24.25 -22.26
C VAL A 425 12.25 -24.10 -23.38
N TYR A 426 12.53 -22.86 -23.79
CA TYR A 426 13.49 -22.50 -24.83
C TYR A 426 14.70 -21.79 -24.23
N VAL A 427 15.90 -22.28 -24.50
CA VAL A 427 17.13 -21.63 -24.04
C VAL A 427 17.32 -20.25 -24.72
N GLU A 428 16.91 -20.11 -25.98
CA GLU A 428 16.97 -18.87 -26.76
C GLU A 428 16.29 -17.70 -26.04
N ALA A 429 15.12 -17.91 -25.43
CA ALA A 429 14.40 -16.87 -24.69
C ALA A 429 15.29 -16.21 -23.63
N ALA A 430 16.04 -17.02 -22.90
CA ALA A 430 16.94 -16.57 -21.85
C ALA A 430 18.22 -15.93 -22.43
N LEU A 431 18.89 -16.62 -23.36
CA LEU A 431 20.19 -16.18 -23.88
C LEU A 431 20.12 -14.87 -24.67
N ARG A 432 19.03 -14.63 -25.42
CA ARG A 432 18.81 -13.36 -26.12
C ARG A 432 18.72 -12.15 -25.18
N ASN A 433 18.39 -12.39 -23.91
CA ASN A 433 18.17 -11.36 -22.91
C ASN A 433 19.29 -11.26 -21.87
N VAL A 434 20.42 -11.97 -22.06
CA VAL A 434 21.62 -11.84 -21.21
C VAL A 434 22.19 -10.41 -21.34
N ASN A 435 22.30 -9.71 -20.22
CA ASN A 435 22.79 -8.33 -20.17
C ASN A 435 24.32 -8.18 -20.31
N ASP A 436 25.08 -9.15 -19.78
CA ASP A 436 26.53 -9.16 -19.78
C ASP A 436 27.05 -10.55 -20.20
N TRP A 437 27.36 -10.68 -21.49
CA TRP A 437 27.95 -11.90 -22.03
C TRP A 437 29.36 -12.18 -21.49
N ALA A 438 30.10 -11.17 -21.03
CA ALA A 438 31.41 -11.41 -20.42
C ALA A 438 31.27 -12.09 -19.06
N ALA A 439 30.32 -11.64 -18.23
CA ALA A 439 29.97 -12.31 -16.98
C ALA A 439 29.46 -13.75 -17.22
N TRP A 440 28.61 -13.95 -18.23
CA TRP A 440 28.20 -15.29 -18.66
C TRP A 440 29.39 -16.18 -19.02
N GLN A 441 30.36 -15.67 -19.80
CA GLN A 441 31.54 -16.46 -20.17
C GLN A 441 32.39 -16.85 -18.94
N ILE A 442 32.46 -16.00 -17.92
CA ILE A 442 33.19 -16.30 -16.67
C ILE A 442 32.53 -17.45 -15.91
N CYS A 443 31.20 -17.42 -15.77
CA CYS A 443 30.48 -18.41 -14.97
C CYS A 443 30.19 -19.72 -15.71
N TRP A 444 29.82 -19.63 -16.99
CA TRP A 444 29.23 -20.74 -17.74
C TRP A 444 29.88 -20.99 -19.11
N GLY A 445 30.86 -20.19 -19.53
CA GLY A 445 31.46 -20.26 -20.87
C GLY A 445 31.96 -21.66 -21.24
N ALA A 446 32.81 -22.25 -20.39
CA ALA A 446 33.36 -23.59 -20.63
C ALA A 446 32.27 -24.68 -20.69
N SER A 447 31.32 -24.67 -19.76
CA SER A 447 30.20 -25.61 -19.76
C SER A 447 29.29 -25.45 -20.98
N PHE A 448 28.97 -24.21 -21.35
CA PHE A 448 28.14 -23.89 -22.50
C PHE A 448 28.83 -24.27 -23.82
N ASP A 449 30.15 -24.18 -23.86
CA ASP A 449 30.94 -24.56 -25.03
C ASP A 449 30.79 -26.04 -25.33
N VAL A 450 31.04 -26.88 -24.32
CA VAL A 450 30.88 -28.34 -24.40
C VAL A 450 29.41 -28.72 -24.65
N ALA A 451 28.47 -28.13 -23.90
CA ALA A 451 27.07 -28.48 -23.97
C ALA A 451 26.45 -28.18 -25.35
N VAL A 452 26.78 -27.01 -25.92
CA VAL A 452 26.02 -26.41 -27.04
C VAL A 452 26.95 -25.86 -28.13
N ARG A 453 27.89 -24.95 -27.80
CA ARG A 453 28.59 -24.14 -28.81
C ARG A 453 29.38 -25.00 -29.80
N GLU A 454 30.11 -26.00 -29.31
CA GLU A 454 30.93 -26.88 -30.16
C GLU A 454 30.08 -27.62 -31.20
N GLN A 455 28.93 -28.15 -30.79
CA GLN A 455 28.01 -28.84 -31.69
C GLN A 455 27.41 -27.89 -32.73
N LEU A 456 27.03 -26.68 -32.33
CA LEU A 456 26.47 -25.69 -33.25
C LEU A 456 27.49 -25.17 -34.27
N ALA A 457 28.76 -25.06 -33.87
CA ALA A 457 29.83 -24.57 -34.73
C ALA A 457 30.07 -25.45 -35.97
N ILE A 458 29.61 -26.71 -35.97
CA ILE A 458 29.72 -27.64 -37.09
C ILE A 458 28.83 -27.24 -38.27
N SER A 459 27.71 -26.56 -38.00
CA SER A 459 26.68 -26.25 -39.01
C SER A 459 26.57 -24.75 -39.30
N LYS A 460 26.29 -24.37 -40.56
CA LYS A 460 26.04 -22.96 -40.91
C LYS A 460 24.85 -22.35 -40.16
N PRO A 461 23.70 -23.04 -39.99
CA PRO A 461 22.59 -22.53 -39.18
C PRO A 461 22.98 -22.29 -37.72
N GLY A 462 23.75 -23.21 -37.12
CA GLY A 462 24.21 -23.07 -35.73
C GLY A 462 25.18 -21.90 -35.53
N GLN A 463 26.12 -21.68 -36.46
CA GLN A 463 26.98 -20.49 -36.44
C GLN A 463 26.19 -19.18 -36.56
N ALA A 464 25.17 -19.16 -37.42
CA ALA A 464 24.30 -18.01 -37.57
C ALA A 464 23.50 -17.73 -36.29
N TRP A 465 22.90 -18.77 -35.69
CA TRP A 465 22.16 -18.65 -34.43
C TRP A 465 23.04 -18.14 -33.28
N LEU A 466 24.27 -18.66 -33.14
CA LEU A 466 25.24 -18.17 -32.16
C LEU A 466 25.55 -16.68 -32.36
N ALA A 467 25.74 -16.24 -33.60
CA ALA A 467 26.02 -14.85 -33.92
C ALA A 467 24.82 -13.93 -33.64
N THR A 468 23.58 -14.39 -33.87
CA THR A 468 22.37 -13.61 -33.61
C THR A 468 21.99 -13.54 -32.13
N THR A 469 22.20 -14.62 -31.38
CA THR A 469 21.78 -14.72 -29.97
C THR A 469 22.77 -14.04 -29.02
N THR A 470 24.06 -14.03 -29.36
CA THR A 470 25.11 -13.36 -28.54
C THR A 470 25.21 -11.85 -28.74
N GLY A 471 24.45 -11.31 -29.71
CA GLY A 471 24.32 -9.88 -29.98
C GLY A 471 23.05 -9.31 -29.35
N LEU A 472 23.18 -8.70 -28.17
CA LEU A 472 22.08 -7.94 -27.57
C LEU A 472 21.69 -6.80 -28.52
N ARG A 473 20.39 -6.63 -28.82
CA ARG A 473 19.67 -5.35 -28.63
C ARG A 473 18.41 -5.21 -29.49
N GLY A 474 17.37 -4.78 -28.79
CA GLY A 474 16.18 -4.11 -29.27
C GLY A 474 15.47 -3.46 -28.08
N SER A 475 14.40 -2.69 -28.33
CA SER A 475 13.48 -2.34 -27.24
C SER A 475 12.89 -3.62 -26.62
N VAL A 476 12.33 -3.52 -25.42
CA VAL A 476 11.57 -4.62 -24.82
C VAL A 476 10.42 -5.02 -25.74
N ASP A 477 9.70 -4.04 -26.30
CA ASP A 477 8.60 -4.27 -27.24
C ASP A 477 9.01 -5.04 -28.50
N ALA A 478 10.21 -4.78 -29.03
CA ALA A 478 10.71 -5.51 -30.20
C ALA A 478 11.00 -6.99 -29.89
N GLU A 479 11.46 -7.27 -28.66
CA GLU A 479 11.70 -8.66 -28.22
C GLU A 479 10.38 -9.37 -27.91
N VAL A 480 9.40 -8.69 -27.31
CA VAL A 480 8.03 -9.21 -27.13
C VAL A 480 7.41 -9.55 -28.49
N ALA A 481 7.56 -8.69 -29.49
CA ALA A 481 7.09 -8.94 -30.85
C ALA A 481 7.78 -10.17 -31.45
N TYR A 482 9.11 -10.30 -31.30
CA TYR A 482 9.85 -11.47 -31.78
C TYR A 482 9.36 -12.78 -31.12
N TRP A 483 9.10 -12.77 -29.81
CA TRP A 483 8.55 -13.94 -29.10
C TRP A 483 7.16 -14.29 -29.64
N SER A 484 6.29 -13.29 -29.79
CA SER A 484 4.92 -13.46 -30.30
C SER A 484 4.90 -13.99 -31.74
N ASP A 485 5.79 -13.49 -32.60
CA ASP A 485 5.93 -13.93 -34.00
C ASP A 485 6.38 -15.40 -34.11
N ASN A 486 7.07 -15.91 -33.09
CA ASN A 486 7.46 -17.31 -32.97
C ASN A 486 6.46 -18.16 -32.16
N GLY A 487 5.25 -17.65 -31.89
CA GLY A 487 4.19 -18.40 -31.20
C GLY A 487 4.36 -18.51 -29.69
N ILE A 488 5.26 -17.73 -29.08
CA ILE A 488 5.46 -17.69 -27.63
C ILE A 488 4.48 -16.70 -27.00
N SER A 489 3.62 -17.18 -26.11
CA SER A 489 2.59 -16.37 -25.45
C SER A 489 2.74 -16.29 -23.93
N THR A 490 3.51 -17.20 -23.32
CA THR A 490 3.67 -17.31 -21.86
C THR A 490 5.12 -17.61 -21.49
N PHE A 491 5.49 -17.38 -20.23
CA PHE A 491 6.79 -17.77 -19.69
C PHE A 491 6.61 -18.28 -18.26
N VAL A 492 6.37 -19.58 -18.10
CA VAL A 492 6.06 -20.22 -16.81
C VAL A 492 7.17 -21.20 -16.46
N LEU A 493 7.82 -20.97 -15.31
CA LEU A 493 8.81 -21.89 -14.73
C LEU A 493 8.12 -23.06 -14.01
N GLN A 494 8.85 -24.14 -13.72
CA GLN A 494 8.34 -25.26 -12.96
C GLN A 494 8.30 -24.94 -11.45
N TRP A 495 7.35 -25.56 -10.75
CA TRP A 495 7.23 -25.47 -9.29
C TRP A 495 8.45 -26.09 -8.61
N GLN A 496 8.91 -25.48 -7.53
CA GLN A 496 10.07 -25.96 -6.78
C GLN A 496 10.06 -25.50 -5.32
N ASN A 497 10.96 -26.11 -4.52
CA ASN A 497 11.20 -25.74 -3.13
C ASN A 497 12.68 -25.55 -2.75
N PHE A 498 13.61 -25.54 -3.71
CA PHE A 498 15.01 -25.21 -3.43
C PHE A 498 15.31 -23.72 -3.35
N LYS A 499 14.35 -22.85 -3.70
CA LYS A 499 14.45 -21.40 -3.52
C LYS A 499 13.11 -20.79 -3.13
N THR A 500 13.17 -19.81 -2.23
CA THR A 500 12.09 -18.86 -1.93
C THR A 500 12.35 -17.58 -2.71
N THR A 501 11.34 -17.12 -3.46
CA THR A 501 11.43 -15.86 -4.20
C THR A 501 11.14 -14.72 -3.23
N ALA A 502 11.98 -13.69 -3.22
CA ALA A 502 11.72 -12.50 -2.40
C ALA A 502 10.46 -11.79 -2.92
N LEU A 503 9.63 -11.35 -1.99
CA LEU A 503 8.42 -10.58 -2.25
C LEU A 503 8.50 -9.26 -1.49
N SER A 504 8.10 -8.19 -2.14
CA SER A 504 7.81 -6.92 -1.49
C SER A 504 6.56 -6.30 -2.11
N ASP A 505 5.45 -6.37 -1.37
CA ASP A 505 4.20 -5.73 -1.74
C ASP A 505 3.99 -4.44 -0.93
N ALA A 506 3.48 -3.41 -1.61
CA ALA A 506 3.13 -2.16 -0.97
C ALA A 506 1.99 -1.43 -1.69
N PHE A 507 1.27 -0.59 -0.94
CA PHE A 507 0.38 0.42 -1.52
C PHE A 507 0.96 1.82 -1.31
N VAL A 508 0.56 2.78 -2.15
CA VAL A 508 1.09 4.14 -2.12
C VAL A 508 0.03 5.14 -1.68
N ILE A 509 0.29 5.93 -0.64
CA ILE A 509 -0.57 7.04 -0.22
C ILE A 509 -0.06 8.34 -0.88
N THR A 510 -0.93 9.02 -1.62
CA THR A 510 -0.65 10.31 -2.25
C THR A 510 -1.39 11.44 -1.55
N THR A 511 -0.65 12.45 -1.08
CA THR A 511 -1.20 13.59 -0.33
C THR A 511 -1.68 14.73 -1.23
N ALA A 512 -2.37 15.72 -0.65
CA ALA A 512 -2.79 16.93 -1.36
C ALA A 512 -1.64 17.78 -1.94
N LEU A 513 -0.41 17.57 -1.48
CA LEU A 513 0.80 18.21 -2.01
C LEU A 513 1.46 17.40 -3.13
N GLY A 514 0.92 16.24 -3.48
CA GLY A 514 1.51 15.32 -4.47
C GLY A 514 2.67 14.49 -3.93
N MET A 515 2.90 14.47 -2.61
CA MET A 515 3.89 13.61 -1.98
C MET A 515 3.37 12.18 -1.92
N GLN A 516 4.23 11.21 -2.23
CA GLN A 516 3.90 9.78 -2.24
C GLN A 516 4.62 9.08 -1.10
N TYR A 517 3.89 8.24 -0.37
CA TYR A 517 4.40 7.44 0.75
C TYR A 517 4.07 5.98 0.53
N THR A 518 5.09 5.13 0.48
CA THR A 518 4.96 3.69 0.24
C THR A 518 4.77 2.96 1.55
N MET A 519 3.71 2.16 1.63
CA MET A 519 3.28 1.42 2.80
C MET A 519 3.32 -0.09 2.47
N SER A 520 4.22 -0.83 3.10
CA SER A 520 4.37 -2.26 2.85
C SER A 520 3.12 -3.04 3.31
N THR A 521 2.77 -4.13 2.67
CA THR A 521 1.69 -5.03 3.12
C THR A 521 2.21 -6.41 3.41
N SER A 522 3.08 -6.93 2.54
CA SER A 522 3.71 -8.22 2.67
C SER A 522 5.17 -8.11 2.24
N SER A 523 6.05 -8.78 2.97
CA SER A 523 7.47 -8.82 2.66
C SER A 523 8.03 -10.19 3.04
N ALA A 524 8.66 -10.86 2.07
CA ALA A 524 9.34 -12.13 2.24
C ALA A 524 10.79 -12.01 1.74
N PRO A 525 11.82 -12.34 2.54
CA PRO A 525 13.17 -12.40 2.02
C PRO A 525 13.35 -13.60 1.08
N GLY A 526 14.08 -13.41 -0.01
CA GLY A 526 14.47 -14.51 -0.90
C GLY A 526 15.63 -15.30 -0.33
N ALA A 527 15.61 -16.62 -0.50
CA ALA A 527 16.63 -17.52 0.02
C ALA A 527 16.77 -18.77 -0.85
N MET A 528 17.96 -19.37 -0.84
CA MET A 528 18.24 -20.68 -1.44
C MET A 528 18.29 -21.73 -0.32
N HIS A 529 17.63 -22.86 -0.54
CA HIS A 529 17.41 -23.94 0.43
C HIS A 529 18.03 -25.24 -0.06
N LEU A 530 19.27 -25.22 -0.54
CA LEU A 530 19.91 -26.38 -1.18
C LEU A 530 20.08 -27.60 -0.26
N ASP A 531 20.21 -27.38 1.05
CA ASP A 531 20.34 -28.45 2.05
C ASP A 531 18.98 -29.06 2.44
N ALA A 532 17.89 -28.36 2.13
CA ALA A 532 16.54 -28.64 2.60
C ALA A 532 15.56 -29.06 1.48
N GLN A 533 15.95 -28.85 0.23
CA GLN A 533 15.10 -29.04 -0.92
C GLN A 533 14.81 -30.52 -1.21
N THR A 534 13.64 -30.76 -1.82
CA THR A 534 13.24 -32.09 -2.29
C THR A 534 12.91 -32.11 -3.79
N SER A 535 12.61 -30.94 -4.37
CA SER A 535 12.26 -30.76 -5.79
C SER A 535 13.35 -31.13 -6.80
N LEU A 536 14.64 -31.06 -6.44
CA LEU A 536 15.73 -31.44 -7.35
C LEU A 536 15.76 -32.94 -7.67
N ARG A 537 15.01 -33.77 -6.93
CA ARG A 537 14.80 -35.18 -7.30
C ARG A 537 13.92 -35.31 -8.54
N MET A 538 12.93 -34.43 -8.72
CA MET A 538 12.08 -34.43 -9.92
C MET A 538 12.89 -34.05 -11.15
N TYR A 539 13.72 -32.99 -11.00
CA TYR A 539 14.72 -32.54 -11.96
C TYR A 539 15.66 -31.53 -11.28
N TRP A 540 16.97 -31.59 -11.55
CA TRP A 540 17.96 -30.81 -10.81
C TRP A 540 18.40 -29.47 -11.44
N SER A 541 17.64 -28.89 -12.38
CA SER A 541 17.98 -27.66 -13.12
C SER A 541 19.12 -27.79 -14.16
N TRP A 542 19.11 -26.88 -15.14
CA TRP A 542 20.08 -26.87 -16.24
C TRP A 542 21.49 -26.49 -15.76
N ALA A 543 21.60 -25.73 -14.67
CA ALA A 543 22.87 -25.46 -14.01
C ALA A 543 23.63 -26.75 -13.69
N ASN A 544 22.95 -27.77 -13.15
CA ASN A 544 23.60 -29.04 -12.82
C ASN A 544 23.95 -29.86 -14.07
N ASP A 545 23.15 -29.80 -15.14
CA ASP A 545 23.52 -30.41 -16.41
C ASP A 545 24.78 -29.76 -17.01
N LEU A 546 24.89 -28.42 -16.97
CA LEU A 546 26.06 -27.68 -17.43
C LEU A 546 27.32 -27.99 -16.61
N LEU A 547 27.20 -28.10 -15.28
CA LEU A 547 28.31 -28.51 -14.43
C LEU A 547 28.73 -29.96 -14.73
N ALA A 548 27.75 -30.85 -14.89
CA ALA A 548 27.99 -32.27 -15.14
C ALA A 548 28.64 -32.55 -16.51
N VAL A 549 28.38 -31.74 -17.56
CA VAL A 549 29.09 -31.91 -18.84
C VAL A 549 30.51 -31.33 -18.81
N ALA A 550 30.80 -30.37 -17.94
CA ALA A 550 32.15 -29.81 -17.80
C ALA A 550 33.06 -30.65 -16.89
N ASP A 551 32.48 -31.46 -16.00
CA ASP A 551 33.22 -32.35 -15.13
C ASP A 551 33.55 -33.68 -15.82
N ASN A 552 34.83 -33.94 -16.06
CA ASN A 552 35.30 -35.19 -16.67
C ASN A 552 35.02 -36.45 -15.81
N SER A 553 34.74 -36.29 -14.52
CA SER A 553 34.38 -37.41 -13.63
C SER A 553 32.90 -37.79 -13.69
N SER A 554 32.06 -36.92 -14.25
CA SER A 554 30.64 -37.17 -14.50
C SER A 554 30.43 -38.15 -15.64
N ALA A 555 29.33 -38.91 -15.59
CA ALA A 555 28.96 -39.83 -16.66
C ALA A 555 28.61 -39.12 -17.99
N ILE A 556 28.41 -37.80 -17.97
CA ILE A 556 28.16 -36.98 -19.17
C ILE A 556 29.28 -35.96 -19.46
N GLY A 557 30.45 -36.10 -18.82
CA GLY A 557 31.59 -35.21 -19.05
C GLY A 557 32.03 -35.19 -20.52
N GLY A 558 32.11 -34.01 -21.12
CA GLY A 558 32.51 -33.82 -22.53
C GLY A 558 31.42 -34.10 -23.58
N TYR A 559 30.18 -34.35 -23.16
CA TYR A 559 29.05 -34.62 -24.08
C TYR A 559 28.17 -33.40 -24.31
N SER A 560 27.49 -33.36 -25.46
CA SER A 560 26.56 -32.29 -25.83
C SER A 560 25.18 -32.53 -25.22
N LEU A 561 24.49 -31.45 -24.83
CA LEU A 561 23.09 -31.47 -24.40
C LEU A 561 22.10 -31.39 -25.58
N LEU A 562 22.60 -31.28 -26.82
CA LEU A 562 21.75 -31.28 -28.01
C LEU A 562 21.48 -32.72 -28.46
N ARG A 563 20.21 -33.11 -28.49
CA ARG A 563 19.76 -34.48 -28.75
C ARG A 563 20.14 -35.00 -30.14
N GLY A 564 20.24 -34.09 -31.12
CA GLY A 564 20.69 -34.40 -32.48
C GLY A 564 22.20 -34.62 -32.63
N SER A 565 23.00 -34.43 -31.58
CA SER A 565 24.44 -34.68 -31.62
C SER A 565 24.75 -36.18 -31.61
N ALA A 566 25.85 -36.57 -32.28
CA ALA A 566 26.39 -37.93 -32.20
C ALA A 566 26.88 -38.27 -30.77
N ASN A 567 27.28 -37.24 -30.00
CA ASN A 567 27.74 -37.36 -28.62
C ASN A 567 26.72 -36.75 -27.66
N PHE A 568 25.46 -37.15 -27.77
CA PHE A 568 24.41 -36.70 -26.86
C PHE A 568 24.61 -37.27 -25.45
N ALA A 569 24.58 -36.40 -24.43
CA ALA A 569 24.84 -36.71 -23.03
C ALA A 569 24.01 -37.88 -22.50
N PHE A 570 22.72 -37.94 -22.83
CA PHE A 570 21.80 -38.96 -22.31
C PHE A 570 21.57 -40.13 -23.28
N ALA A 571 22.50 -40.36 -24.22
CA ALA A 571 22.42 -41.52 -25.13
C ALA A 571 22.67 -42.85 -24.40
N ASN A 572 23.63 -42.87 -23.46
CA ASN A 572 24.07 -44.08 -22.75
C ASN A 572 23.79 -44.06 -21.24
N THR A 573 23.30 -42.94 -20.71
CA THR A 573 22.96 -42.76 -19.29
C THR A 573 21.61 -42.04 -19.17
N THR A 574 21.03 -42.04 -17.97
CA THR A 574 19.75 -41.39 -17.68
C THR A 574 19.93 -40.28 -16.66
N SER A 575 19.04 -39.27 -16.68
CA SER A 575 19.01 -38.24 -15.64
C SER A 575 18.86 -38.84 -14.23
N GLN A 576 18.07 -39.91 -14.07
CA GLN A 576 17.97 -40.65 -12.81
C GLN A 576 19.32 -41.23 -12.35
N ALA A 577 20.10 -41.80 -13.26
CA ALA A 577 21.42 -42.34 -12.93
C ALA A 577 22.38 -41.23 -12.48
N LEU A 578 22.32 -40.04 -13.10
CA LEU A 578 23.10 -38.89 -12.64
C LEU A 578 22.71 -38.45 -11.23
N LEU A 579 21.41 -38.38 -10.94
CA LEU A 579 20.91 -38.07 -9.58
C LEU A 579 21.39 -39.10 -8.53
N GLN A 580 21.52 -40.36 -8.91
CA GLN A 580 22.08 -41.40 -8.04
C GLN A 580 23.59 -41.22 -7.84
N MET A 581 24.34 -40.89 -8.91
CA MET A 581 25.79 -40.61 -8.82
C MET A 581 26.08 -39.39 -7.96
N SER A 582 25.23 -38.37 -8.01
CA SER A 582 25.34 -37.15 -7.20
C SER A 582 24.73 -37.30 -5.80
N GLN A 583 24.35 -38.51 -5.39
CA GLN A 583 23.76 -38.81 -4.09
C GLN A 583 22.45 -38.06 -3.76
N GLN A 584 21.75 -37.54 -4.78
CA GLN A 584 20.42 -36.94 -4.63
C GLN A 584 19.32 -38.01 -4.53
N LEU A 585 19.59 -39.19 -5.10
CA LEU A 585 18.75 -40.39 -5.00
C LEU A 585 19.56 -41.58 -4.47
N PRO A 586 18.94 -42.47 -3.67
CA PRO A 586 19.58 -43.71 -3.27
C PRO A 586 19.75 -44.67 -4.47
N SER A 587 20.77 -45.51 -4.40
CA SER A 587 21.01 -46.60 -5.36
C SER A 587 21.28 -47.91 -4.60
N PRO A 588 20.39 -48.92 -4.71
CA PRO A 588 19.14 -48.94 -5.48
C PRO A 588 18.08 -47.97 -4.94
N LEU A 589 17.06 -47.67 -5.75
CA LEU A 589 15.89 -46.93 -5.26
C LEU A 589 15.22 -47.73 -4.14
N THR A 590 14.74 -46.99 -3.16
CA THR A 590 13.93 -47.49 -2.05
C THR A 590 12.51 -47.81 -2.51
N ALA A 591 11.73 -48.46 -1.66
CA ALA A 591 10.41 -48.95 -2.04
C ALA A 591 9.44 -47.81 -2.36
N GLY A 592 9.39 -46.76 -1.54
CA GLY A 592 8.58 -45.55 -1.79
C GLY A 592 8.93 -44.89 -3.12
N LEU A 593 10.21 -44.59 -3.35
CA LEU A 593 10.68 -43.98 -4.61
C LEU A 593 10.42 -44.87 -5.83
N THR A 594 10.46 -46.20 -5.67
CA THR A 594 10.08 -47.14 -6.73
C THR A 594 8.60 -47.02 -7.09
N LEU A 595 7.71 -46.87 -6.10
CA LEU A 595 6.28 -46.65 -6.33
C LEU A 595 6.02 -45.33 -7.08
N VAL A 596 6.75 -44.26 -6.74
CA VAL A 596 6.67 -42.98 -7.46
C VAL A 596 7.12 -43.15 -8.91
N THR A 597 8.21 -43.89 -9.14
CA THR A 597 8.71 -44.17 -10.49
C THR A 597 7.69 -44.95 -11.33
N GLN A 598 6.95 -45.86 -10.71
CA GLN A 598 5.89 -46.63 -11.38
C GLN A 598 4.63 -45.79 -11.66
N ALA A 599 4.29 -44.84 -10.78
CA ALA A 599 3.10 -44.02 -10.89
C ALA A 599 3.27 -42.84 -11.85
N VAL A 600 4.43 -42.17 -11.81
CA VAL A 600 4.70 -40.93 -12.54
C VAL A 600 5.69 -41.14 -13.67
N GLY A 601 6.84 -41.76 -13.37
CA GLY A 601 7.94 -41.93 -14.32
C GLY A 601 9.31 -41.81 -13.63
N PRO A 602 10.42 -42.05 -14.36
CA PRO A 602 11.76 -41.97 -13.79
C PRO A 602 12.10 -40.56 -13.30
N PHE A 603 12.87 -40.50 -12.21
CA PHE A 603 13.34 -39.23 -11.65
C PHE A 603 14.31 -38.51 -12.61
N GLY A 604 14.41 -37.18 -12.47
CA GLY A 604 15.22 -36.33 -13.34
C GLY A 604 14.54 -35.91 -14.64
N VAL A 605 13.34 -36.42 -14.93
CA VAL A 605 12.52 -36.04 -16.10
C VAL A 605 11.05 -35.79 -15.74
N VAL A 606 10.75 -35.57 -14.46
CA VAL A 606 9.37 -35.32 -13.99
C VAL A 606 9.13 -33.82 -13.97
N ASP A 607 8.12 -33.36 -14.71
CA ASP A 607 7.70 -31.96 -14.69
C ASP A 607 6.83 -31.66 -13.46
N THR A 608 7.16 -30.60 -12.74
CA THR A 608 6.37 -30.09 -11.61
C THR A 608 5.63 -28.82 -12.02
N ILE A 609 4.33 -28.93 -12.29
CA ILE A 609 3.52 -27.83 -12.82
C ILE A 609 2.58 -27.31 -11.74
N TYR A 610 2.69 -26.01 -11.42
CA TYR A 610 1.74 -25.34 -10.54
C TYR A 610 0.34 -25.31 -11.18
N VAL A 611 -0.70 -25.68 -10.42
CA VAL A 611 -2.08 -25.63 -10.89
C VAL A 611 -2.75 -24.37 -10.30
N PRO A 612 -3.14 -23.39 -11.13
CA PRO A 612 -3.79 -22.18 -10.65
C PRO A 612 -5.17 -22.48 -10.07
N CYS A 613 -5.55 -21.68 -9.07
CA CYS A 613 -6.88 -21.76 -8.47
C CYS A 613 -7.95 -21.39 -9.51
N PRO A 614 -8.99 -22.22 -9.74
CA PRO A 614 -10.02 -21.94 -10.74
C PRO A 614 -10.72 -20.60 -10.49
N PRO A 615 -10.97 -19.78 -11.54
CA PRO A 615 -11.66 -18.50 -11.38
C PRO A 615 -13.04 -18.61 -10.71
N ALA A 616 -13.77 -19.70 -10.97
CA ALA A 616 -15.07 -19.96 -10.33
C ALA A 616 -14.96 -20.16 -8.81
N LEU A 617 -13.85 -20.75 -8.34
CA LEU A 617 -13.59 -20.93 -6.91
C LEU A 617 -13.23 -19.60 -6.25
N LEU A 618 -12.38 -18.77 -6.88
CA LEU A 618 -12.07 -17.43 -6.38
C LEU A 618 -13.32 -16.54 -6.36
N ALA A 619 -14.18 -16.64 -7.37
CA ALA A 619 -15.46 -15.94 -7.40
C ALA A 619 -16.37 -16.36 -6.24
N TYR A 620 -16.48 -17.66 -5.95
CA TYR A 620 -17.25 -18.16 -4.80
C TYR A 620 -16.68 -17.65 -3.46
N TYR A 621 -15.37 -17.82 -3.24
CA TYR A 621 -14.67 -17.34 -2.05
C TYR A 621 -14.88 -15.83 -1.83
N GLY A 622 -14.72 -15.02 -2.89
CA GLY A 622 -14.91 -13.58 -2.85
C GLY A 622 -16.36 -13.17 -2.61
N SER A 623 -17.31 -13.86 -3.23
CA SER A 623 -18.74 -13.55 -3.09
C SER A 623 -19.21 -13.82 -1.67
N LEU A 624 -18.88 -14.99 -1.11
CA LEU A 624 -19.24 -15.34 0.27
C LEU A 624 -18.62 -14.36 1.27
N LYS A 625 -17.35 -13.99 1.06
CA LYS A 625 -16.67 -13.00 1.91
C LYS A 625 -17.36 -11.64 1.87
N HIS A 626 -17.63 -11.12 0.67
CA HIS A 626 -18.23 -9.80 0.49
C HIS A 626 -19.66 -9.71 1.03
N GLU A 627 -20.46 -10.77 0.82
CA GLU A 627 -21.85 -10.82 1.27
C GLU A 627 -21.94 -11.03 2.78
N LEU A 628 -21.09 -11.91 3.34
CA LEU A 628 -20.97 -12.07 4.78
C LEU A 628 -20.49 -10.77 5.45
N ALA A 629 -19.48 -10.09 4.90
CA ALA A 629 -19.08 -8.78 5.40
C ALA A 629 -20.27 -7.81 5.41
N ALA A 630 -20.99 -7.67 4.28
CA ALA A 630 -22.13 -6.78 4.20
C ALA A 630 -23.23 -7.11 5.23
N LEU A 631 -23.54 -8.39 5.45
CA LEU A 631 -24.48 -8.85 6.47
C LEU A 631 -24.01 -8.47 7.88
N LEU A 632 -22.75 -8.76 8.22
CA LEU A 632 -22.21 -8.53 9.57
C LEU A 632 -22.09 -7.04 9.91
N LEU A 633 -21.88 -6.16 8.92
CA LEU A 633 -21.90 -4.71 9.17
C LEU A 633 -23.31 -4.15 9.34
N THR A 634 -24.30 -4.71 8.65
CA THR A 634 -25.66 -4.14 8.59
C THR A 634 -26.62 -4.74 9.62
N ASN A 635 -26.36 -5.97 10.08
CA ASN A 635 -27.20 -6.69 11.03
C ASN A 635 -26.43 -7.08 12.31
N THR A 636 -26.70 -6.36 13.40
CA THR A 636 -26.03 -6.56 14.70
C THR A 636 -26.37 -7.90 15.36
N THR A 637 -27.54 -8.47 15.08
CA THR A 637 -27.93 -9.79 15.62
C THR A 637 -27.15 -10.91 14.92
N ALA A 638 -27.06 -10.87 13.59
CA ALA A 638 -26.25 -11.81 12.82
C ALA A 638 -24.76 -11.72 13.22
N GLN A 639 -24.27 -10.50 13.43
CA GLN A 639 -22.90 -10.28 13.89
C GLN A 639 -22.61 -10.86 15.27
N ALA A 640 -23.49 -10.63 16.25
CA ALA A 640 -23.34 -11.22 17.58
C ALA A 640 -23.36 -12.75 17.53
N ALA A 641 -24.20 -13.34 16.67
CA ALA A 641 -24.23 -14.78 16.44
C ALA A 641 -22.93 -15.29 15.80
N TYR A 642 -22.40 -14.60 14.79
CA TYR A 642 -21.14 -14.95 14.13
C TYR A 642 -19.94 -14.89 15.08
N LEU A 643 -19.84 -13.83 15.89
CA LEU A 643 -18.75 -13.67 16.87
C LEU A 643 -18.81 -14.72 17.99
N ALA A 644 -19.98 -15.34 18.21
CA ALA A 644 -20.14 -16.44 19.17
C ALA A 644 -19.77 -17.81 18.58
N LEU A 645 -19.53 -17.91 17.27
CA LEU A 645 -19.11 -19.17 16.63
C LEU A 645 -17.70 -19.54 17.07
N ALA A 646 -17.54 -20.79 17.49
CA ALA A 646 -16.26 -21.35 17.91
C ALA A 646 -15.83 -22.45 16.93
N PRO A 647 -14.82 -22.20 16.08
CA PRO A 647 -14.27 -23.25 15.21
C PRO A 647 -13.48 -24.25 16.07
N PRO A 648 -13.36 -25.52 15.63
CA PRO A 648 -12.46 -26.47 16.28
C PRO A 648 -11.01 -25.99 16.20
N LEU A 649 -10.21 -26.27 17.23
CA LEU A 649 -8.80 -25.82 17.27
C LEU A 649 -7.95 -26.53 16.22
N TYR A 650 -8.22 -27.82 16.02
CA TYR A 650 -7.58 -28.66 15.03
C TYR A 650 -8.63 -29.52 14.34
N ILE A 651 -8.45 -29.76 13.05
CA ILE A 651 -9.16 -30.80 12.31
C ILE A 651 -8.11 -31.75 11.75
N GLY A 652 -8.30 -33.06 11.93
CA GLY A 652 -7.40 -34.07 11.39
C GLY A 652 -7.57 -34.16 9.88
N ASP A 653 -6.48 -34.00 9.12
CA ASP A 653 -6.49 -34.32 7.70
C ASP A 653 -6.38 -35.85 7.58
N ILE A 654 -7.50 -36.51 7.34
CA ILE A 654 -7.58 -37.96 7.21
C ILE A 654 -7.92 -38.31 5.78
N VAL A 655 -7.14 -39.18 5.14
CA VAL A 655 -7.50 -39.64 3.81
C VAL A 655 -8.79 -40.51 3.85
N PRO A 656 -9.83 -40.16 3.06
CA PRO A 656 -11.02 -40.98 2.84
C PRO A 656 -10.72 -42.47 2.66
N GLY A 657 -11.39 -43.31 3.45
CA GLY A 657 -11.36 -44.77 3.27
C GLY A 657 -10.14 -45.48 3.85
N VAL A 658 -9.10 -44.75 4.29
CA VAL A 658 -7.97 -45.37 4.99
C VAL A 658 -8.39 -45.86 6.37
N LEU A 659 -9.23 -45.10 7.10
CA LEU A 659 -9.78 -45.52 8.40
C LEU A 659 -10.65 -46.79 8.32
N THR A 660 -11.31 -47.02 7.19
CA THR A 660 -12.17 -48.21 6.99
C THR A 660 -11.37 -49.43 6.55
N THR A 661 -10.10 -49.26 6.21
CA THR A 661 -9.23 -50.35 5.76
C THR A 661 -8.47 -50.92 6.96
N ALA A 662 -8.77 -52.17 7.32
CA ALA A 662 -8.08 -52.84 8.41
C ALA A 662 -6.57 -52.98 8.12
N ASN A 663 -5.73 -52.80 9.14
CA ASN A 663 -4.28 -53.01 9.10
C ASN A 663 -3.52 -52.15 8.07
N VAL A 664 -3.85 -50.87 7.96
CA VAL A 664 -3.07 -49.89 7.18
C VAL A 664 -2.23 -49.02 8.12
N LEU A 665 -0.92 -48.94 7.85
CA LEU A 665 -0.02 -47.99 8.48
C LEU A 665 0.40 -46.94 7.45
N VAL A 666 0.58 -45.69 7.86
CA VAL A 666 1.09 -44.62 6.98
C VAL A 666 2.61 -44.54 7.15
N THR A 667 3.34 -44.39 6.05
CA THR A 667 4.81 -44.37 6.00
C THR A 667 5.40 -43.15 5.31
N GLY A 668 4.57 -42.21 4.83
CA GLY A 668 5.01 -40.92 4.30
C GLY A 668 3.91 -40.21 3.50
N GLY A 669 4.08 -38.91 3.21
CA GLY A 669 3.12 -38.12 2.42
C GLY A 669 3.73 -37.36 1.24
N ASN A 670 5.06 -37.17 1.23
CA ASN A 670 5.73 -36.37 0.22
C ASN A 670 6.28 -37.24 -0.93
N LEU A 671 5.73 -37.09 -2.13
CA LEU A 671 6.14 -37.80 -3.36
C LEU A 671 7.62 -37.62 -3.75
N MET A 672 8.24 -36.53 -3.28
CA MET A 672 9.66 -36.26 -3.51
C MET A 672 10.55 -36.91 -2.42
N CYS A 673 9.96 -37.39 -1.33
CA CYS A 673 10.62 -38.13 -0.27
C CYS A 673 10.46 -39.63 -0.44
N ASP A 674 11.15 -40.38 0.43
CA ASP A 674 10.99 -41.82 0.53
C ASP A 674 9.85 -42.18 1.50
N ASP A 675 9.53 -43.48 1.60
CA ASP A 675 8.58 -44.05 2.56
C ASP A 675 9.25 -44.52 3.86
N ASP A 676 10.36 -43.88 4.24
CA ASP A 676 11.21 -44.25 5.37
C ASP A 676 10.72 -43.72 6.72
N SER A 677 9.56 -43.05 6.75
CA SER A 677 8.94 -42.65 8.02
C SER A 677 8.48 -43.88 8.79
N PHE A 678 8.56 -43.82 10.12
CA PHE A 678 8.11 -44.91 10.98
C PHE A 678 6.63 -45.21 10.71
N ALA A 679 6.34 -46.47 10.40
CA ALA A 679 4.98 -46.91 10.12
C ALA A 679 4.08 -46.73 11.34
N SER A 680 3.17 -45.75 11.28
CA SER A 680 2.22 -45.47 12.35
C SER A 680 0.79 -45.77 11.92
N GLN A 681 -0.04 -46.19 12.86
CA GLN A 681 -1.46 -46.34 12.61
C GLN A 681 -2.08 -44.96 12.37
N LEU A 682 -2.99 -44.88 11.39
CA LEU A 682 -3.71 -43.64 11.08
C LEU A 682 -4.76 -43.38 12.16
N THR A 683 -4.34 -42.84 13.30
CA THR A 683 -5.25 -42.58 14.43
C THR A 683 -5.69 -41.12 14.49
N LEU A 684 -4.87 -40.18 14.00
CA LEU A 684 -5.08 -38.74 14.19
C LEU A 684 -4.88 -37.88 12.93
N ASN A 685 -3.93 -38.22 12.06
CA ASN A 685 -3.57 -37.39 10.91
C ASN A 685 -2.67 -38.12 9.92
N VAL A 686 -2.67 -37.65 8.68
CA VAL A 686 -1.76 -38.10 7.62
C VAL A 686 -0.41 -37.39 7.74
N TYR A 687 0.60 -37.85 6.99
CA TYR A 687 1.85 -37.10 6.90
C TYR A 687 1.73 -35.96 5.91
N ALA A 688 2.40 -34.86 6.22
CA ALA A 688 2.50 -33.72 5.35
C ALA A 688 2.91 -34.14 3.94
N SER A 689 2.28 -33.50 2.96
CA SER A 689 2.64 -33.64 1.56
C SER A 689 3.95 -32.90 1.29
N PHE A 690 4.10 -32.32 0.11
CA PHE A 690 5.25 -31.49 -0.23
C PHE A 690 5.01 -30.02 0.11
N GLY A 691 6.10 -29.28 0.28
CA GLY A 691 6.09 -27.83 0.42
C GLY A 691 7.50 -27.27 0.58
N THR A 692 7.60 -25.98 0.90
CA THR A 692 8.88 -25.27 1.09
C THR A 692 9.58 -25.59 2.40
N SER A 693 8.80 -25.91 3.44
CA SER A 693 9.30 -26.09 4.80
C SER A 693 9.41 -27.56 5.22
N TYR A 694 9.09 -28.51 4.33
CA TYR A 694 9.04 -29.93 4.64
C TYR A 694 10.26 -30.68 4.09
N LEU A 695 11.07 -31.23 5.00
CA LEU A 695 12.31 -31.96 4.72
C LEU A 695 12.07 -33.47 4.66
N CYS A 696 12.85 -34.22 3.88
CA CYS A 696 12.94 -35.68 4.06
C CYS A 696 13.98 -36.01 5.15
N PRO A 697 13.76 -37.00 6.05
CA PRO A 697 12.53 -37.73 6.36
C PRO A 697 11.83 -37.17 7.61
N THR A 698 11.23 -35.98 7.51
CA THR A 698 10.53 -35.39 8.67
C THR A 698 9.10 -35.92 8.79
N GLN A 699 8.78 -36.46 9.96
CA GLN A 699 7.46 -37.00 10.30
C GLN A 699 6.54 -35.87 10.75
N ILE A 700 6.22 -34.95 9.85
CA ILE A 700 5.33 -33.83 10.17
C ILE A 700 3.89 -34.28 9.92
N PRO A 701 3.05 -34.43 10.96
CA PRO A 701 1.64 -34.71 10.76
C PRO A 701 0.93 -33.49 10.18
N GLU A 702 -0.03 -33.74 9.28
CA GLU A 702 -0.85 -32.70 8.66
C GLU A 702 -2.16 -32.53 9.44
N TYR A 703 -2.50 -31.30 9.79
CA TYR A 703 -3.78 -30.95 10.40
C TYR A 703 -4.16 -29.53 9.99
N LEU A 704 -5.47 -29.26 9.95
CA LEU A 704 -6.00 -27.94 9.68
C LEU A 704 -6.15 -27.17 10.99
N THR A 705 -5.89 -25.87 10.95
CA THR A 705 -6.18 -24.92 12.03
C THR A 705 -7.26 -23.95 11.54
N PRO A 706 -8.53 -24.38 11.53
CA PRO A 706 -9.55 -23.70 10.74
C PRO A 706 -9.97 -22.38 11.35
N THR A 707 -10.27 -21.42 10.48
CA THR A 707 -10.88 -20.14 10.88
C THR A 707 -12.41 -20.24 10.92
N VAL A 708 -13.09 -19.29 11.58
CA VAL A 708 -14.56 -19.19 11.52
C VAL A 708 -15.05 -19.12 10.07
N PHE A 709 -14.36 -18.34 9.23
CA PHE A 709 -14.71 -18.17 7.82
C PHE A 709 -14.52 -19.44 7.00
N GLU A 710 -13.48 -20.22 7.29
CA GLU A 710 -13.23 -21.51 6.64
C GLU A 710 -14.35 -22.52 6.90
N ILE A 711 -14.73 -22.69 8.18
CA ILE A 711 -15.84 -23.58 8.54
C ILE A 711 -17.16 -23.09 7.94
N ALA A 712 -17.40 -21.78 7.94
CA ALA A 712 -18.59 -21.20 7.31
C ALA A 712 -18.62 -21.47 5.80
N LEU A 713 -17.50 -21.31 5.09
CA LEU A 713 -17.41 -21.59 3.66
C LEU A 713 -17.61 -23.08 3.36
N ALA A 714 -16.97 -23.95 4.13
CA ALA A 714 -17.09 -25.39 3.97
C ALA A 714 -18.52 -25.89 4.25
N MET A 715 -19.15 -25.37 5.32
CA MET A 715 -20.53 -25.70 5.67
C MET A 715 -21.53 -25.17 4.63
N HIS A 716 -21.36 -23.94 4.14
CA HIS A 716 -22.18 -23.36 3.08
C HIS A 716 -22.08 -24.18 1.79
N ALA A 717 -20.86 -24.55 1.40
CA ALA A 717 -20.65 -25.37 0.21
C ALA A 717 -21.19 -26.80 0.37
N PHE A 718 -21.06 -27.39 1.56
CA PHE A 718 -21.65 -28.69 1.88
C PHE A 718 -23.18 -28.67 1.77
N ASN A 719 -23.84 -27.65 2.34
CA ASN A 719 -25.29 -27.45 2.28
C ASN A 719 -25.81 -27.17 0.87
N SER A 720 -24.96 -26.61 -0.01
CA SER A 720 -25.34 -26.37 -1.42
C SER A 720 -25.61 -27.66 -2.21
N SER A 721 -25.06 -28.80 -1.75
CA SER A 721 -25.17 -30.10 -2.41
C SER A 721 -26.35 -30.94 -1.92
N HIS A 722 -26.80 -30.74 -0.68
CA HIS A 722 -27.97 -31.38 -0.07
C HIS A 722 -28.33 -30.68 1.25
N THR A 723 -29.59 -30.79 1.69
CA THR A 723 -30.05 -30.23 2.97
C THR A 723 -29.43 -30.98 4.15
N VAL A 724 -28.67 -30.26 4.97
CA VAL A 724 -27.96 -30.84 6.12
C VAL A 724 -28.93 -31.11 7.28
N THR A 725 -28.85 -32.31 7.85
CA THR A 725 -29.61 -32.73 9.03
C THR A 725 -28.68 -32.99 10.22
N THR A 726 -29.22 -33.10 11.44
CA THR A 726 -28.41 -33.43 12.63
C THR A 726 -27.62 -34.74 12.49
N PRO A 727 -28.17 -35.85 11.96
CA PRO A 727 -27.39 -37.04 11.64
C PRO A 727 -26.22 -36.81 10.67
N ASP A 728 -26.36 -35.88 9.72
CA ASP A 728 -25.27 -35.55 8.79
C ASP A 728 -24.13 -34.83 9.52
N LEU A 729 -24.47 -33.93 10.46
CA LEU A 729 -23.47 -33.27 11.32
C LEU A 729 -22.75 -34.27 12.22
N GLU A 730 -23.48 -35.23 12.81
CA GLU A 730 -22.88 -36.32 13.58
C GLU A 730 -21.92 -37.15 12.71
N ALA A 731 -22.30 -37.44 11.47
CA ALA A 731 -21.48 -38.20 10.53
C ALA A 731 -20.24 -37.43 10.06
N VAL A 732 -20.35 -36.11 9.83
CA VAL A 732 -19.19 -35.24 9.56
C VAL A 732 -18.24 -35.28 10.76
N VAL A 733 -18.73 -34.95 11.96
CA VAL A 733 -17.91 -34.90 13.18
C VAL A 733 -17.28 -36.26 13.51
N ALA A 734 -17.93 -37.38 13.19
CA ALA A 734 -17.39 -38.72 13.39
C ALA A 734 -16.14 -39.01 12.53
N LEU A 735 -15.88 -38.24 11.47
CA LEU A 735 -14.67 -38.34 10.67
C LEU A 735 -13.48 -37.56 11.24
N ASP A 736 -13.71 -36.58 12.13
CA ASP A 736 -12.65 -35.80 12.74
C ASP A 736 -12.10 -36.49 14.00
N PRO A 737 -10.83 -36.93 14.01
CA PRO A 737 -10.24 -37.61 15.14
C PRO A 737 -9.99 -36.69 16.35
N PHE A 738 -10.00 -35.37 16.15
CA PHE A 738 -9.89 -34.38 17.23
C PHE A 738 -11.27 -33.94 17.75
N ALA A 739 -12.36 -34.50 17.21
CA ALA A 739 -13.70 -34.17 17.66
C ALA A 739 -13.91 -34.52 19.14
N THR A 740 -14.69 -33.67 19.81
CA THR A 740 -15.12 -33.88 21.19
C THR A 740 -16.65 -33.90 21.25
N ALA A 741 -17.21 -34.18 22.43
CA ALA A 741 -18.66 -34.13 22.64
C ALA A 741 -19.29 -32.74 22.33
N VAL A 742 -18.48 -31.67 22.27
CA VAL A 742 -18.93 -30.30 21.96
C VAL A 742 -18.92 -30.01 20.46
N SER A 743 -18.29 -30.86 19.64
CA SER A 743 -18.14 -30.62 18.20
C SER A 743 -19.48 -30.63 17.45
N VAL A 744 -20.38 -31.59 17.70
CA VAL A 744 -21.69 -31.63 17.02
C VAL A 744 -22.52 -30.36 17.27
N PRO A 745 -22.70 -29.88 18.52
CA PRO A 745 -23.33 -28.59 18.77
C PRO A 745 -22.63 -27.40 18.10
N ALA A 746 -21.30 -27.39 18.06
CA ALA A 746 -20.55 -26.29 17.43
C ALA A 746 -20.79 -26.22 15.92
N TYR A 747 -20.69 -27.34 15.21
CA TYR A 747 -21.01 -27.42 13.78
C TYR A 747 -22.49 -27.11 13.51
N GLY A 748 -23.38 -27.52 14.41
CA GLY A 748 -24.79 -27.14 14.38
C GLY A 748 -25.00 -25.62 14.47
N ALA A 749 -24.22 -24.92 15.29
CA ALA A 749 -24.29 -23.45 15.37
C ALA A 749 -23.86 -22.77 14.06
N PHE A 750 -22.82 -23.30 13.38
CA PHE A 750 -22.42 -22.83 12.05
C PHE A 750 -23.54 -23.05 11.02
N TYR A 751 -24.15 -24.24 11.01
CA TYR A 751 -25.26 -24.54 10.12
C TYR A 751 -26.44 -23.59 10.36
N SER A 752 -26.91 -23.47 11.60
CA SER A 752 -28.05 -22.59 11.94
C SER A 752 -27.78 -21.14 11.57
N PHE A 753 -26.57 -20.63 11.82
CA PHE A 753 -26.20 -19.27 11.43
C PHE A 753 -26.32 -19.06 9.91
N LEU A 754 -25.85 -20.00 9.10
CA LEU A 754 -25.94 -19.90 7.63
C LEU A 754 -27.38 -20.04 7.14
N ASP A 755 -28.15 -20.96 7.72
CA ASP A 755 -29.55 -21.20 7.36
C ASP A 755 -30.43 -19.98 7.69
N ASP A 756 -30.28 -19.41 8.88
CA ASP A 756 -30.99 -18.21 9.33
C ASP A 756 -30.72 -16.98 8.44
N ASN A 757 -29.60 -16.96 7.71
CA ASN A 757 -29.15 -15.83 6.90
C ASN A 757 -29.01 -16.18 5.40
N VAL A 758 -29.59 -17.29 4.94
CA VAL A 758 -29.40 -17.82 3.58
C VAL A 758 -29.71 -16.80 2.46
N GLU A 759 -30.70 -15.92 2.65
CA GLU A 759 -31.08 -14.91 1.66
C GLU A 759 -30.02 -13.79 1.49
N SER A 760 -29.13 -13.63 2.47
CA SER A 760 -28.06 -12.62 2.47
C SER A 760 -26.70 -13.21 2.08
N LEU A 761 -26.66 -14.49 1.69
CA LEU A 761 -25.45 -15.23 1.31
C LEU A 761 -25.50 -15.63 -0.18
N PRO A 762 -24.38 -16.09 -0.76
CA PRO A 762 -24.32 -16.32 -2.20
C PRO A 762 -25.25 -17.44 -2.61
N ALA A 763 -25.90 -17.28 -3.76
CA ALA A 763 -26.75 -18.33 -4.32
C ALA A 763 -25.98 -19.66 -4.45
N TRP A 764 -26.66 -20.78 -4.16
CA TRP A 764 -26.10 -22.13 -4.25
C TRP A 764 -25.47 -22.45 -5.61
N THR A 765 -25.93 -21.81 -6.68
CA THR A 765 -25.36 -21.93 -8.03
C THR A 765 -23.90 -21.49 -8.11
N VAL A 766 -23.49 -20.50 -7.31
CA VAL A 766 -22.10 -20.03 -7.26
C VAL A 766 -21.20 -21.11 -6.64
N ALA A 767 -21.61 -21.68 -5.51
CA ALA A 767 -20.91 -22.79 -4.86
C ALA A 767 -20.85 -24.04 -5.77
N GLN A 768 -21.95 -24.36 -6.47
CA GLN A 768 -22.00 -25.48 -7.41
C GLN A 768 -21.07 -25.27 -8.62
N SER A 769 -20.97 -24.04 -9.12
CA SER A 769 -20.04 -23.71 -10.20
C SER A 769 -18.57 -23.88 -9.77
N ALA A 770 -18.24 -23.49 -8.54
CA ALA A 770 -16.92 -23.72 -7.96
C ALA A 770 -16.64 -25.22 -7.80
N TRP A 771 -17.62 -26.01 -7.33
CA TRP A 771 -17.49 -27.45 -7.22
C TRP A 771 -17.17 -28.11 -8.56
N VAL A 772 -17.90 -27.77 -9.62
CA VAL A 772 -17.67 -28.30 -10.97
C VAL A 772 -16.25 -27.99 -11.45
N ALA A 773 -15.80 -26.76 -11.25
CA ALA A 773 -14.46 -26.32 -11.66
C ALA A 773 -13.34 -27.04 -10.88
N VAL A 774 -13.49 -27.19 -9.56
CA VAL A 774 -12.52 -27.91 -8.72
C VAL A 774 -12.50 -29.40 -9.05
N ASN A 775 -13.68 -30.01 -9.26
CA ASN A 775 -13.78 -31.42 -9.63
C ASN A 775 -13.15 -31.68 -11.02
N ALA A 776 -13.27 -30.73 -11.95
CA ALA A 776 -12.61 -30.81 -13.26
C ALA A 776 -11.07 -30.72 -13.18
N ALA A 777 -10.51 -30.15 -12.12
CA ALA A 777 -9.06 -30.12 -11.89
C ALA A 777 -8.49 -31.50 -11.47
N ASN A 778 -9.34 -32.49 -11.17
CA ASN A 778 -8.98 -33.88 -10.86
C ASN A 778 -7.90 -34.01 -9.77
N ILE A 779 -8.06 -33.25 -8.69
CA ILE A 779 -7.11 -33.18 -7.57
C ILE A 779 -7.20 -34.47 -6.75
N SER A 780 -6.04 -35.01 -6.37
CA SER A 780 -5.94 -36.19 -5.53
C SER A 780 -5.04 -35.95 -4.32
N LEU A 781 -5.40 -36.54 -3.19
CA LEU A 781 -4.55 -36.66 -2.02
C LEU A 781 -3.74 -37.95 -2.12
N VAL A 782 -2.48 -37.90 -1.69
CA VAL A 782 -1.53 -39.02 -1.83
C VAL A 782 -0.81 -39.30 -0.52
N GLN A 783 -0.66 -40.57 -0.17
CA GLN A 783 0.12 -41.05 0.97
C GLN A 783 0.82 -42.37 0.63
N PHE A 784 2.00 -42.60 1.18
CA PHE A 784 2.61 -43.92 1.25
C PHE A 784 2.00 -44.70 2.40
N ILE A 785 1.55 -45.91 2.10
CA ILE A 785 0.94 -46.79 3.10
C ILE A 785 1.55 -48.19 3.07
N LEU A 786 1.47 -48.87 4.21
CA LEU A 786 1.82 -50.26 4.41
C LEU A 786 0.53 -51.03 4.73
N ALA A 787 -0.04 -51.68 3.71
CA ALA A 787 -1.21 -52.54 3.87
C ALA A 787 -0.81 -53.91 4.41
N ASN A 788 -1.62 -54.44 5.34
CA ASN A 788 -1.40 -55.73 6.00
C ASN A 788 0.00 -55.83 6.63
N GLY A 789 0.57 -54.70 7.06
CA GLY A 789 1.91 -54.61 7.67
C GLY A 789 3.08 -55.00 6.77
N THR A 790 2.87 -55.28 5.47
CA THR A 790 3.91 -55.83 4.59
C THR A 790 3.92 -55.26 3.18
N THR A 791 2.75 -54.89 2.64
CA THR A 791 2.63 -54.44 1.24
C THR A 791 2.67 -52.92 1.18
N ARG A 792 3.75 -52.37 0.63
CA ARG A 792 3.88 -50.92 0.41
C ARG A 792 3.11 -50.49 -0.83
N MET A 793 2.34 -49.42 -0.72
CA MET A 793 1.53 -48.90 -1.82
C MET A 793 1.50 -47.37 -1.76
N LEU A 794 1.41 -46.76 -2.95
CA LEU A 794 1.08 -45.36 -3.09
C LEU A 794 -0.45 -45.24 -3.10
N TYR A 795 -1.02 -44.80 -1.99
CA TYR A 795 -2.47 -44.60 -1.87
C TYR A 795 -2.84 -43.25 -2.45
N GLN A 796 -3.72 -43.25 -3.45
CA GLN A 796 -4.26 -42.06 -4.09
C GLN A 796 -5.77 -42.05 -3.91
N THR A 797 -6.32 -40.93 -3.46
CA THR A 797 -7.78 -40.72 -3.43
C THR A 797 -8.14 -39.38 -4.05
N PRO A 798 -9.22 -39.28 -4.84
CA PRO A 798 -9.75 -38.00 -5.30
C PRO A 798 -10.11 -37.09 -4.12
N LEU A 799 -9.99 -35.78 -4.31
CA LEU A 799 -10.35 -34.79 -3.29
C LEU A 799 -11.83 -34.90 -2.89
N PHE A 800 -12.73 -35.00 -3.88
CA PHE A 800 -14.14 -35.29 -3.67
C PHE A 800 -14.42 -36.76 -3.96
N VAL A 801 -14.89 -37.50 -2.95
CA VAL A 801 -15.11 -38.95 -3.03
C VAL A 801 -16.61 -39.26 -3.04
N PRO A 802 -17.21 -39.68 -4.17
CA PRO A 802 -18.65 -39.91 -4.25
C PRO A 802 -19.19 -40.96 -3.28
N SER A 803 -18.36 -41.94 -2.89
CA SER A 803 -18.72 -42.98 -1.92
C SER A 803 -18.66 -42.52 -0.46
N GLN A 804 -18.13 -41.32 -0.18
CA GLN A 804 -17.99 -40.74 1.15
C GLN A 804 -18.56 -39.32 1.17
N PRO A 805 -19.89 -39.17 1.17
CA PRO A 805 -20.52 -37.86 1.04
C PRO A 805 -20.12 -36.88 2.14
N TYR A 806 -19.96 -37.35 3.39
CA TYR A 806 -19.58 -36.51 4.54
C TYR A 806 -18.15 -35.99 4.47
N TRP A 807 -17.26 -36.67 3.73
CA TRP A 807 -15.90 -36.16 3.47
C TRP A 807 -15.92 -34.85 2.66
N THR A 808 -16.98 -34.61 1.89
CA THR A 808 -17.12 -33.40 1.08
C THR A 808 -16.97 -32.13 1.91
N PHE A 809 -17.37 -32.13 3.19
CA PHE A 809 -17.12 -31.01 4.11
C PHE A 809 -15.62 -30.73 4.27
N TYR A 810 -14.82 -31.74 4.60
CA TYR A 810 -13.38 -31.62 4.78
C TYR A 810 -12.64 -31.31 3.48
N ALA A 811 -13.11 -31.87 2.36
CA ALA A 811 -12.63 -31.49 1.03
C ALA A 811 -12.80 -29.98 0.80
N TRP A 812 -13.93 -29.39 1.23
CA TRP A 812 -14.13 -27.94 1.13
C TRP A 812 -13.23 -27.13 2.07
N CYS A 813 -12.82 -27.65 3.23
CA CYS A 813 -11.78 -27.00 4.04
C CYS A 813 -10.43 -26.96 3.30
N LEU A 814 -10.02 -28.06 2.67
CA LEU A 814 -8.80 -28.09 1.84
C LEU A 814 -8.90 -27.16 0.62
N VAL A 815 -10.08 -27.09 -0.01
CA VAL A 815 -10.36 -26.17 -1.11
C VAL A 815 -10.33 -24.70 -0.66
N TYR A 816 -10.80 -24.41 0.55
CA TYR A 816 -10.67 -23.08 1.16
C TYR A 816 -9.20 -22.70 1.30
N GLU A 817 -8.36 -23.57 1.85
CA GLU A 817 -6.93 -23.30 2.02
C GLU A 817 -6.23 -23.12 0.66
N TRP A 818 -6.65 -23.86 -0.36
CA TRP A 818 -6.20 -23.64 -1.74
C TRP A 818 -6.69 -22.32 -2.32
N ALA A 819 -7.89 -21.82 -1.98
CA ALA A 819 -8.39 -20.50 -2.42
C ALA A 819 -7.75 -19.34 -1.64
N ALA A 820 -7.46 -19.52 -0.36
CA ALA A 820 -6.80 -18.55 0.52
C ALA A 820 -5.29 -18.41 0.24
N GLY A 821 -4.66 -19.42 -0.35
CA GLY A 821 -3.22 -19.41 -0.69
C GLY A 821 -2.35 -20.07 0.38
N ILE A 822 -2.98 -20.78 1.31
CA ILE A 822 -2.35 -21.57 2.36
C ILE A 822 -1.81 -22.88 1.78
N ARG A 823 -2.60 -23.51 0.88
CA ARG A 823 -2.24 -24.74 0.16
C ARG A 823 -2.03 -24.49 -1.32
N GLU A 824 -1.25 -25.37 -1.93
CA GLU A 824 -0.94 -25.36 -3.35
C GLU A 824 -1.27 -26.71 -3.98
N VAL A 825 -1.59 -26.69 -5.28
CA VAL A 825 -1.79 -27.90 -6.07
C VAL A 825 -0.69 -27.95 -7.11
N VAL A 826 0.00 -29.08 -7.19
CA VAL A 826 1.08 -29.32 -8.15
C VAL A 826 0.80 -30.59 -8.92
N SER A 827 0.90 -30.52 -10.24
CA SER A 827 0.81 -31.66 -11.16
C SER A 827 2.21 -32.21 -11.41
N PHE A 828 2.40 -33.51 -11.15
CA PHE A 828 3.64 -34.24 -11.44
C PHE A 828 3.45 -35.03 -12.73
N GLN A 829 4.26 -34.77 -13.76
CA GLN A 829 4.12 -35.39 -15.08
C GLN A 829 5.45 -36.00 -15.54
N GLY A 830 5.54 -37.34 -15.59
CA GLY A 830 6.75 -38.09 -15.89
C GLY A 830 6.75 -38.81 -17.23
#